data_AF-A0A3N5KTI1-F1
#
_entry.id   AF-A0A3N5KTI1-F1
#
_cell.length_a   1.000
_cell.length_b   1.000
_cell.length_c   1.000
_cell.angle_alpha   90.00
_cell.angle_beta   90.00
_cell.angle_gamma   90.00
#
_symmetry.space_group_name_H-M   'P 1'
#
loop_
_entity.id
_entity.type
_entity.pdbx_description
1 polymer ?
#
loop_
_entity_poly.entity_id
_entity_poly.type
_entity_poly.pdbx_seq_one_letter_code
_entity_poly.pdbx_strand_id
1 'polypeptide(L)'
;MALPATQLTQAQIEALVASSTPERLSDPGKRPITGDHAANVVQLASWGQTTLAADHLLFPELNGSLPGVVAGVIRQLNIRFVGAAPEAGDGEAEVARKVRQRQYAYETLLEMGINFCGMESRWLDAGERCQAVGSIRGALDEWEAREAAEGNGSVAVAAVRRFLDRMKLVQKGASMAAQTALRIEQALDFGTPVLLVLLEKIQAEIEANIYTRMVREGRCRFGNDYALGLRWLRHLGFEQVSTNPVLAALAYSDDPSLAETFRAEVKHHPKFAAWKAAPEKFGDEIALYATLLALWDNLHVYRPIFFNLAETSGGGVVSFQLNPNIAHLVQESVRDVFAAFAAATEDLRIYDDYLLAGYPATRERSRPNVVIKVAASSPAAREIARTINAFGFGSNITVIYTVGQEVTMVLEELAGMASAIKKGIVPTQLYMTNMGGRFESHLREAKLESLFDELKELIGEDKALARVNQLAAANGTKAKVDEAKTYKAKVVAATRFASQRTLDANVAAALKDVASAADLQTWEEAIGKSGTLVARRAWGIFWAEGNRDKWVNYLCRKHQITREQAGLILSRVCYLPASKRKPQDTYWTLAGANMVHTEFPNHQENVRKMAEDPGFTMDDYVESITHQFPDDVVKRLSTIPDFRVGYELNGELSQTLRQVGIDGDFGIGGHTPEQWPEFGSVQKTLTEFKAAYDKFRGDILSLFDAAAGPVAKAAAPRKSAAAKPVAKRAAAKTPVRKVSKQAPKAAATKRGARR
;
A
#
# COMPACT_ATOMS: atom_id res chain seq x y z
N MET A 1 30.57 -46.70 26.27
CA MET A 1 29.18 -46.39 25.89
C MET A 1 29.19 -45.00 25.28
N ALA A 2 29.04 -44.90 23.96
CA ALA A 2 28.86 -43.62 23.28
C ALA A 2 27.47 -43.07 23.65
N LEU A 3 27.39 -41.80 24.00
CA LEU A 3 26.10 -41.10 24.15
C LEU A 3 25.36 -41.17 22.80
N PRO A 4 24.06 -41.49 22.76
CA PRO A 4 23.30 -41.44 21.51
C PRO A 4 23.33 -40.01 20.98
N ALA A 5 23.55 -39.87 19.67
CA ALA A 5 23.46 -38.60 18.98
C ALA A 5 22.11 -37.94 19.33
N THR A 6 22.13 -36.69 19.77
CA THR A 6 20.90 -35.94 20.01
C THR A 6 20.24 -35.72 18.65
N GLN A 7 19.30 -36.60 18.27
CA GLN A 7 18.49 -36.42 17.07
C GLN A 7 17.75 -35.08 17.19
N LEU A 8 17.88 -34.23 16.18
CA LEU A 8 17.08 -33.02 16.08
C LEU A 8 15.61 -33.40 15.97
N THR A 9 14.80 -32.87 16.89
CA THR A 9 13.35 -32.99 16.78
C THR A 9 12.84 -32.03 15.71
N GLN A 10 11.72 -32.38 15.07
CA GLN A 10 11.06 -31.50 14.10
C GLN A 10 10.79 -30.10 14.68
N ALA A 11 10.37 -30.02 15.94
CA ALA A 11 10.10 -28.76 16.62
C ALA A 11 11.36 -27.87 16.76
N GLN A 12 12.54 -28.47 16.98
CA GLN A 12 13.79 -27.71 17.03
C GLN A 12 14.16 -27.15 15.65
N ILE A 13 13.97 -27.94 14.58
CA ILE A 13 14.19 -27.47 13.20
C ILE A 13 13.24 -26.30 12.88
N GLU A 14 11.96 -26.45 13.21
CA GLU A 14 10.96 -25.40 13.00
C GLU A 14 11.31 -24.11 13.74
N ALA A 15 11.77 -24.21 14.99
CA ALA A 15 12.23 -23.04 15.74
C ALA A 15 13.47 -22.37 15.11
N LEU A 16 14.42 -23.16 14.59
CA LEU A 16 15.61 -22.64 13.89
C LEU A 16 15.25 -21.92 12.59
N VAL A 17 14.33 -22.50 11.82
CA VAL A 17 13.82 -21.94 10.55
C VAL A 17 12.98 -20.68 10.81
N ALA A 18 12.08 -20.72 11.78
CA ALA A 18 11.24 -19.57 12.13
C ALA A 18 12.05 -18.36 12.63
N SER A 19 13.13 -18.60 13.38
CA SER A 19 14.04 -17.56 13.88
C SER A 19 15.13 -17.13 12.89
N SER A 20 15.13 -17.65 11.66
CA SER A 20 16.15 -17.31 10.69
C SER A 20 15.93 -15.90 10.13
N THR A 21 16.95 -15.05 10.17
CA THR A 21 16.96 -13.72 9.56
C THR A 21 18.02 -13.66 8.46
N PRO A 22 17.71 -13.08 7.29
CA PRO A 22 18.72 -12.82 6.27
C PRO A 22 19.80 -11.87 6.79
N GLU A 23 21.03 -12.06 6.34
CA GLU A 23 22.10 -11.10 6.63
C GLU A 23 21.92 -9.81 5.82
N ARG A 24 22.42 -8.67 6.30
CA ARG A 24 22.25 -7.40 5.60
C ARG A 24 23.13 -7.33 4.35
N LEU A 25 22.58 -6.85 3.25
CA LEU A 25 23.33 -6.62 2.00
C LEU A 25 24.38 -5.51 2.14
N SER A 26 24.20 -4.63 3.13
CA SER A 26 25.06 -3.49 3.44
C SER A 26 26.23 -3.83 4.38
N ASP A 27 26.34 -5.08 4.85
CA ASP A 27 27.43 -5.46 5.75
C ASP A 27 28.81 -5.31 5.07
N PRO A 28 29.85 -4.90 5.82
CA PRO A 28 31.19 -4.72 5.27
C PRO A 28 31.72 -5.97 4.55
N GLY A 29 32.26 -5.79 3.34
CA GLY A 29 32.88 -6.86 2.56
C GLY A 29 31.94 -7.59 1.61
N LYS A 30 30.62 -7.37 1.68
CA LYS A 30 29.66 -7.91 0.71
C LYS A 30 29.63 -7.07 -0.56
N ARG A 31 29.71 -7.73 -1.72
CA ARG A 31 29.56 -7.12 -3.05
C ARG A 31 28.91 -8.11 -4.02
N PRO A 32 28.12 -7.60 -4.99
CA PRO A 32 27.48 -8.44 -6.00
C PRO A 32 28.50 -9.09 -6.93
N ILE A 33 28.17 -10.27 -7.44
CA ILE A 33 28.97 -10.96 -8.46
C ILE A 33 28.37 -10.63 -9.83
N THR A 34 29.06 -9.81 -10.62
CA THR A 34 28.53 -9.29 -11.89
C THR A 34 28.88 -10.13 -13.12
N GLY A 35 29.86 -11.05 -13.01
CA GLY A 35 30.31 -11.87 -14.14
C GLY A 35 29.68 -13.27 -14.22
N ASP A 36 28.85 -13.65 -13.24
CA ASP A 36 28.27 -15.00 -13.14
C ASP A 36 26.94 -14.93 -12.36
N HIS A 37 25.83 -15.04 -13.09
CA HIS A 37 24.48 -15.03 -12.52
C HIS A 37 24.26 -16.16 -11.51
N ALA A 38 24.78 -17.37 -11.79
CA ALA A 38 24.59 -18.52 -10.90
C ALA A 38 25.35 -18.31 -9.59
N ALA A 39 26.58 -17.81 -9.65
CA ALA A 39 27.36 -17.48 -8.45
C ALA A 39 26.71 -16.36 -7.62
N ASN A 40 26.14 -15.34 -8.26
CA ASN A 40 25.41 -14.27 -7.57
C ASN A 40 24.19 -14.81 -6.81
N VAL A 41 23.38 -15.66 -7.46
CA VAL A 41 22.22 -16.32 -6.82
C VAL A 41 22.65 -17.17 -5.63
N VAL A 42 23.71 -17.98 -5.78
CA VAL A 42 24.22 -18.84 -4.70
C VAL A 42 24.78 -18.04 -3.53
N GLN A 43 25.45 -16.90 -3.81
CA GLN A 43 25.92 -15.98 -2.77
C GLN A 43 24.75 -15.41 -1.97
N LEU A 44 23.73 -14.89 -2.66
CA LEU A 44 22.52 -14.35 -2.03
C LEU A 44 21.78 -15.40 -1.20
N ALA A 45 21.61 -16.62 -1.74
CA ALA A 45 21.04 -17.75 -1.02
C ALA A 45 21.82 -18.03 0.28
N SER A 46 23.15 -17.97 0.25
CA SER A 46 23.97 -18.22 1.44
C SER A 46 23.84 -17.17 2.55
N TRP A 47 23.36 -15.97 2.21
CA TRP A 47 23.04 -14.90 3.15
C TRP A 47 21.55 -14.88 3.55
N GLY A 48 20.76 -15.88 3.13
CA GLY A 48 19.33 -15.94 3.36
C GLY A 48 18.50 -14.97 2.50
N GLN A 49 19.10 -14.35 1.48
CA GLN A 49 18.44 -13.41 0.57
C GLN A 49 17.72 -14.17 -0.57
N THR A 50 16.92 -15.17 -0.21
CA THR A 50 16.38 -16.19 -1.12
C THR A 50 15.40 -15.62 -2.15
N THR A 51 14.55 -14.67 -1.75
CA THR A 51 13.61 -13.98 -2.66
C THR A 51 14.34 -13.10 -3.69
N LEU A 52 15.33 -12.32 -3.24
CA LEU A 52 16.20 -11.52 -4.13
C LEU A 52 17.01 -12.41 -5.08
N ALA A 53 17.52 -13.55 -4.59
CA ALA A 53 18.22 -14.54 -5.40
C ALA A 53 17.32 -15.07 -6.53
N ALA A 54 16.07 -15.40 -6.23
CA ALA A 54 15.11 -15.86 -7.24
C ALA A 54 14.68 -14.74 -8.20
N ASP A 55 14.49 -13.52 -7.69
CA ASP A 55 14.03 -12.37 -8.47
C ASP A 55 15.07 -11.86 -9.47
N HIS A 56 16.35 -12.10 -9.18
CA HIS A 56 17.46 -11.87 -10.11
C HIS A 56 17.27 -12.59 -11.46
N LEU A 57 16.46 -13.64 -11.52
CA LEU A 57 16.25 -14.45 -12.73
C LEU A 57 15.01 -14.05 -13.56
N LEU A 58 14.31 -12.97 -13.20
CA LEU A 58 13.06 -12.54 -13.83
C LEU A 58 13.25 -11.55 -15.00
N PHE A 59 14.45 -11.44 -15.54
CA PHE A 59 14.78 -10.45 -16.56
C PHE A 59 14.92 -11.08 -17.95
N PRO A 60 14.32 -10.47 -19.00
CA PRO A 60 14.31 -11.04 -20.35
C PRO A 60 15.69 -11.25 -20.94
N GLU A 61 16.72 -10.56 -20.45
CA GLU A 61 18.12 -10.71 -20.85
C GLU A 61 18.68 -12.12 -20.55
N LEU A 62 18.03 -12.93 -19.70
CA LEU A 62 18.42 -14.32 -19.46
C LEU A 62 17.92 -15.30 -20.51
N ASN A 63 16.99 -14.90 -21.37
CA ASN A 63 16.48 -15.78 -22.43
C ASN A 63 17.63 -16.23 -23.34
N GLY A 64 17.72 -17.54 -23.58
CA GLY A 64 18.83 -18.19 -24.27
C GLY A 64 19.88 -18.81 -23.33
N SER A 65 19.82 -18.50 -22.03
CA SER A 65 20.77 -18.98 -21.02
C SER A 65 20.14 -19.46 -19.72
N LEU A 66 18.84 -19.22 -19.52
CA LEU A 66 18.14 -19.48 -18.26
C LEU A 66 18.32 -20.93 -17.77
N PRO A 67 18.14 -21.99 -18.58
CA PRO A 67 18.31 -23.37 -18.10
C PRO A 67 19.74 -23.65 -17.64
N GLY A 68 20.74 -23.09 -18.33
CA GLY A 68 22.15 -23.21 -17.98
C GLY A 68 22.49 -22.52 -16.66
N VAL A 69 21.97 -21.31 -16.43
CA VAL A 69 22.11 -20.58 -15.17
C VAL A 69 21.47 -21.36 -14.03
N VAL A 70 20.23 -21.84 -14.20
CA VAL A 70 19.50 -22.62 -13.20
C VAL A 70 20.24 -23.91 -12.85
N ALA A 71 20.75 -24.64 -13.85
CA ALA A 71 21.58 -25.82 -13.62
C ALA A 71 22.87 -25.49 -12.84
N GLY A 72 23.49 -24.34 -13.14
CA GLY A 72 24.65 -23.82 -12.41
C GLY A 72 24.35 -23.52 -10.93
N VAL A 73 23.19 -22.93 -10.65
CA VAL A 73 22.69 -22.67 -9.28
C VAL A 73 22.48 -24.00 -8.55
N ILE A 74 21.71 -24.92 -9.15
CA ILE A 74 21.41 -26.24 -8.57
C ILE A 74 22.71 -26.97 -8.25
N ARG A 75 23.67 -27.04 -9.18
CA ARG A 75 24.95 -27.73 -8.95
C ARG A 75 25.70 -27.19 -7.74
N GLN A 76 25.77 -25.86 -7.59
CA GLN A 76 26.49 -25.23 -6.49
C GLN A 76 25.75 -25.36 -5.16
N LEU A 77 24.42 -25.24 -5.17
CA LEU A 77 23.59 -25.48 -4.00
C LEU A 77 23.62 -26.96 -3.58
N ASN A 78 23.66 -27.91 -4.52
CA ASN A 78 23.79 -29.34 -4.22
C ASN A 78 25.02 -29.59 -3.34
N ILE A 79 26.20 -29.10 -3.75
CA ILE A 79 27.44 -29.26 -2.97
C ILE A 79 27.26 -28.73 -1.54
N ARG A 80 26.66 -27.54 -1.41
CA ARG A 80 26.38 -26.90 -0.12
C ARG A 80 25.36 -27.67 0.71
N PHE A 81 24.33 -28.21 0.08
CA PHE A 81 23.26 -28.96 0.72
C PHE A 81 23.76 -30.30 1.28
N VAL A 82 24.55 -31.02 0.47
CA VAL A 82 25.24 -32.26 0.85
C VAL A 82 26.13 -32.02 2.08
N GLY A 83 26.98 -30.99 2.02
CA GLY A 83 27.91 -30.66 3.12
C GLY A 83 27.24 -30.06 4.36
N ALA A 84 25.92 -29.80 4.31
CA ALA A 84 25.14 -29.26 5.41
C ALA A 84 24.30 -30.32 6.13
N ALA A 85 24.63 -31.61 5.98
CA ALA A 85 24.06 -32.66 6.82
C ALA A 85 24.54 -32.49 8.28
N PRO A 86 23.63 -32.41 9.27
CA PRO A 86 24.02 -32.47 10.68
C PRO A 86 24.73 -33.81 10.98
N GLU A 87 25.88 -33.74 11.63
CA GLU A 87 26.72 -34.90 11.96
C GLU A 87 26.79 -35.14 13.47
N ALA A 88 27.08 -36.39 13.85
CA ALA A 88 27.29 -36.74 15.24
C ALA A 88 28.55 -36.05 15.79
N GLY A 89 28.36 -35.07 16.67
CA GLY A 89 29.44 -34.26 17.25
C GLY A 89 29.37 -32.78 16.92
N ASP A 90 28.47 -32.37 16.01
CA ASP A 90 28.20 -30.95 15.77
C ASP A 90 27.66 -30.28 17.05
N GLY A 91 28.22 -29.14 17.41
CA GLY A 91 27.66 -28.28 18.46
C GLY A 91 26.38 -27.57 17.98
N GLU A 92 25.58 -27.05 18.93
CA GLU A 92 24.30 -26.39 18.64
C GLU A 92 24.40 -25.29 17.56
N ALA A 93 25.47 -24.48 17.61
CA ALA A 93 25.70 -23.41 16.63
C ALA A 93 25.97 -23.94 15.22
N GLU A 94 26.70 -25.05 15.10
CA GLU A 94 27.02 -25.67 13.81
C GLU A 94 25.80 -26.38 13.23
N VAL A 95 25.03 -27.06 14.08
CA VAL A 95 23.72 -27.61 13.72
C VAL A 95 22.79 -26.52 13.19
N ALA A 96 22.66 -25.40 13.91
CA ALA A 96 21.82 -24.27 13.49
C ALA A 96 22.28 -23.71 12.14
N ARG A 97 23.59 -23.57 11.93
CA ARG A 97 24.17 -23.11 10.67
C ARG A 97 23.84 -24.06 9.51
N LYS A 98 24.00 -25.37 9.70
CA LYS A 98 23.71 -26.42 8.72
C LYS A 98 22.23 -26.50 8.36
N VAL A 99 21.34 -26.44 9.35
CA VAL A 99 19.88 -26.36 9.14
C VAL A 99 19.51 -25.14 8.30
N ARG A 100 20.04 -23.95 8.63
CA ARG A 100 19.79 -22.72 7.86
C ARG A 100 20.32 -22.81 6.43
N GLN A 101 21.47 -23.44 6.24
CA GLN A 101 22.05 -23.62 4.90
C GLN A 101 21.15 -24.49 4.01
N ARG A 102 20.56 -25.57 4.54
CA ARG A 102 19.57 -26.39 3.82
C ARG A 102 18.27 -25.64 3.59
N GLN A 103 17.78 -24.94 4.61
CA GLN A 103 16.58 -24.11 4.52
C GLN A 103 16.69 -23.09 3.39
N TYR A 104 17.78 -22.32 3.32
CA TYR A 104 17.94 -21.31 2.27
C TYR A 104 18.08 -21.92 0.88
N ALA A 105 18.65 -23.12 0.75
CA ALA A 105 18.69 -23.83 -0.52
C ALA A 105 17.27 -24.22 -0.98
N TYR A 106 16.45 -24.80 -0.09
CA TYR A 106 15.05 -25.12 -0.37
C TYR A 106 14.24 -23.86 -0.73
N GLU A 107 14.29 -22.82 0.10
CA GLU A 107 13.57 -21.57 -0.13
C GLU A 107 13.99 -20.93 -1.47
N THR A 108 15.28 -20.93 -1.82
CA THR A 108 15.76 -20.38 -3.11
C THR A 108 15.15 -21.13 -4.30
N LEU A 109 15.22 -22.46 -4.31
CA LEU A 109 14.68 -23.26 -5.41
C LEU A 109 13.15 -23.21 -5.48
N LEU A 110 12.46 -23.17 -4.33
CA LEU A 110 11.02 -22.96 -4.27
C LEU A 110 10.64 -21.60 -4.85
N GLU A 111 11.26 -20.51 -4.40
CA GLU A 111 10.98 -19.16 -4.91
C GLU A 111 11.27 -19.07 -6.42
N MET A 112 12.33 -19.70 -6.92
CA MET A 112 12.60 -19.79 -8.37
C MET A 112 11.48 -20.54 -9.11
N GLY A 113 11.07 -21.69 -8.60
CA GLY A 113 9.99 -22.49 -9.19
C GLY A 113 8.66 -21.72 -9.24
N ILE A 114 8.28 -21.08 -8.14
CA ILE A 114 7.05 -20.28 -8.05
C ILE A 114 7.13 -19.06 -8.98
N ASN A 115 8.27 -18.36 -9.01
CA ASN A 115 8.51 -17.25 -9.95
C ASN A 115 8.28 -17.65 -11.41
N PHE A 116 8.72 -18.86 -11.80
CA PHE A 116 8.55 -19.35 -13.17
C PHE A 116 7.13 -19.83 -13.50
N CYS A 117 6.32 -20.15 -12.49
CA CYS A 117 4.90 -20.45 -12.63
C CYS A 117 4.01 -19.18 -12.57
N GLY A 118 4.48 -18.11 -11.92
CA GLY A 118 3.75 -16.86 -11.73
C GLY A 118 3.63 -15.98 -13.00
N MET A 119 2.78 -14.96 -12.93
CA MET A 119 2.53 -14.00 -14.01
C MET A 119 3.72 -13.08 -14.32
N GLU A 120 4.66 -12.90 -13.40
CA GLU A 120 5.93 -12.23 -13.64
C GLU A 120 6.85 -13.04 -14.57
N SER A 121 6.62 -14.34 -14.73
CA SER A 121 7.44 -15.17 -15.59
C SER A 121 7.31 -14.79 -17.07
N ARG A 122 6.25 -14.05 -17.45
CA ARG A 122 5.89 -13.71 -18.84
C ARG A 122 6.99 -13.03 -19.67
N TRP A 123 8.01 -12.48 -19.03
CA TRP A 123 9.16 -11.89 -19.71
C TRP A 123 10.23 -12.90 -20.15
N LEU A 124 10.14 -14.14 -19.65
CA LEU A 124 11.06 -15.22 -19.96
C LEU A 124 10.51 -16.12 -21.08
N ASP A 125 11.38 -16.89 -21.73
CA ASP A 125 10.99 -17.89 -22.72
C ASP A 125 10.22 -19.05 -22.08
N ALA A 126 9.08 -19.45 -22.68
CA ALA A 126 8.20 -20.46 -22.10
C ALA A 126 8.82 -21.86 -22.05
N GLY A 127 9.62 -22.23 -23.05
CA GLY A 127 10.29 -23.53 -23.12
C GLY A 127 11.42 -23.61 -22.10
N GLU A 128 12.23 -22.56 -22.01
CA GLU A 128 13.33 -22.47 -21.04
C GLU A 128 12.82 -22.49 -19.59
N ARG A 129 11.73 -21.77 -19.30
CA ARG A 129 11.06 -21.84 -17.98
C ARG A 129 10.62 -23.27 -17.66
N CYS A 130 9.98 -23.95 -18.60
CA CYS A 130 9.51 -25.32 -18.39
C CYS A 130 10.67 -26.27 -18.07
N GLN A 131 11.78 -26.16 -18.80
CA GLN A 131 13.00 -26.94 -18.54
C GLN A 131 13.62 -26.60 -17.17
N ALA A 132 13.68 -25.32 -16.82
CA ALA A 132 14.19 -24.85 -15.53
C ALA A 132 13.35 -25.40 -14.37
N VAL A 133 12.01 -25.33 -14.45
CA VAL A 133 11.09 -25.90 -13.46
C VAL A 133 11.28 -27.41 -13.34
N GLY A 134 11.43 -28.13 -14.46
CA GLY A 134 11.74 -29.57 -14.44
C GLY A 134 13.04 -29.89 -13.69
N SER A 135 14.09 -29.10 -13.91
CA SER A 135 15.38 -29.25 -13.24
C SER A 135 15.28 -28.96 -11.73
N ILE A 136 14.54 -27.91 -11.36
CA ILE A 136 14.26 -27.55 -9.96
C ILE A 136 13.51 -28.69 -9.25
N ARG A 137 12.46 -29.23 -9.87
CA ARG A 137 11.69 -30.35 -9.33
C ARG A 137 12.59 -31.57 -9.07
N GLY A 138 13.43 -31.93 -10.03
CA GLY A 138 14.38 -33.04 -9.86
C GLY A 138 15.34 -32.83 -8.68
N ALA A 139 15.86 -31.61 -8.50
CA ALA A 139 16.74 -31.29 -7.37
C ALA A 139 16.02 -31.31 -6.02
N LEU A 140 14.81 -30.76 -5.94
CA LEU A 140 14.01 -30.76 -4.70
C LEU A 140 13.64 -32.18 -4.27
N ASP A 141 13.25 -33.04 -5.21
CA ASP A 141 12.95 -34.45 -4.97
C ASP A 141 14.17 -35.22 -4.41
N GLU A 142 15.34 -35.04 -5.04
CA GLU A 142 16.58 -35.65 -4.59
C GLU A 142 16.98 -35.18 -3.17
N TRP A 143 16.86 -33.88 -2.89
CA TRP A 143 17.21 -33.30 -1.60
C TRP A 143 16.28 -33.78 -0.48
N GLU A 144 14.98 -33.83 -0.73
CA GLU A 144 13.99 -34.26 0.24
C GLU A 144 14.10 -35.76 0.53
N ALA A 145 14.29 -36.58 -0.51
CA ALA A 145 14.53 -38.02 -0.34
C ALA A 145 15.82 -38.29 0.46
N ARG A 146 16.87 -37.50 0.21
CA ARG A 146 18.12 -37.61 0.98
C ARG A 146 17.92 -37.21 2.44
N GLU A 147 17.27 -36.09 2.71
CA GLU A 147 16.97 -35.65 4.08
C GLU A 147 16.14 -36.70 4.83
N ALA A 148 15.13 -37.29 4.18
CA ALA A 148 14.33 -38.36 4.74
C ALA A 148 15.19 -39.61 5.09
N ALA A 149 16.15 -39.96 4.24
CA ALA A 149 17.08 -41.08 4.50
C ALA A 149 18.04 -40.82 5.67
N GLU A 150 18.33 -39.56 5.99
CA GLU A 150 19.19 -39.18 7.12
C GLU A 150 18.46 -39.27 8.48
N GLY A 151 17.12 -39.21 8.51
CA GLY A 151 16.30 -39.49 9.70
C GLY A 151 16.35 -38.44 10.81
N ASN A 152 16.81 -37.21 10.53
CA ASN A 152 17.04 -36.14 11.52
C ASN A 152 15.92 -35.09 11.60
N GLY A 153 14.68 -35.45 11.24
CA GLY A 153 13.60 -34.48 10.99
C GLY A 153 13.71 -33.85 9.59
N SER A 154 12.79 -32.95 9.25
CA SER A 154 12.71 -32.37 7.90
C SER A 154 12.79 -30.84 7.91
N VAL A 155 13.87 -30.32 7.31
CA VAL A 155 14.01 -28.90 6.97
C VAL A 155 13.08 -28.53 5.82
N ALA A 156 12.80 -29.45 4.89
CA ALA A 156 11.81 -29.24 3.83
C ALA A 156 10.43 -28.90 4.43
N VAL A 157 9.92 -29.73 5.35
CA VAL A 157 8.64 -29.50 6.04
C VAL A 157 8.65 -28.16 6.78
N ALA A 158 9.73 -27.82 7.48
CA ALA A 158 9.84 -26.56 8.20
C ALA A 158 9.82 -25.34 7.25
N ALA A 159 10.49 -25.41 6.10
CA ALA A 159 10.47 -24.37 5.08
C ALA A 159 9.07 -24.19 4.47
N VAL A 160 8.38 -25.30 4.15
CA VAL A 160 6.99 -25.27 3.63
C VAL A 160 6.03 -24.66 4.66
N ARG A 161 6.10 -25.07 5.92
CA ARG A 161 5.26 -24.51 6.99
C ARG A 161 5.49 -23.02 7.15
N ARG A 162 6.75 -22.59 7.18
CA ARG A 162 7.08 -21.16 7.26
C ARG A 162 6.50 -20.36 6.09
N PHE A 163 6.60 -20.87 4.87
CA PHE A 163 6.03 -20.22 3.69
C PHE A 163 4.51 -20.04 3.84
N LEU A 164 3.78 -21.10 4.21
CA LEU A 164 2.33 -21.08 4.39
C LEU A 164 1.90 -20.20 5.58
N ASP A 165 2.64 -20.24 6.69
CA ASP A 165 2.35 -19.44 7.88
C ASP A 165 2.47 -17.93 7.59
N ARG A 166 3.48 -17.51 6.82
CA ARG A 166 3.59 -16.09 6.40
C ARG A 166 2.39 -15.64 5.57
N MET A 167 1.86 -16.49 4.68
CA MET A 167 0.65 -16.16 3.93
C MET A 167 -0.58 -16.08 4.83
N LYS A 168 -0.68 -16.95 5.85
CA LYS A 168 -1.79 -17.00 6.82
C LYS A 168 -1.88 -15.75 7.73
N LEU A 169 -0.78 -15.03 7.95
CA LEU A 169 -0.77 -13.80 8.78
C LEU A 169 -1.62 -12.66 8.20
N VAL A 170 -1.76 -12.61 6.87
CA VAL A 170 -2.33 -11.46 6.17
C VAL A 170 -3.80 -11.26 6.54
N GLN A 171 -4.11 -10.11 7.14
CA GLN A 171 -5.45 -9.73 7.60
C GLN A 171 -6.03 -10.76 8.59
N LYS A 172 -5.20 -11.28 9.50
CA LYS A 172 -5.56 -12.28 10.51
C LYS A 172 -6.26 -13.51 9.92
N GLY A 173 -5.82 -13.94 8.74
CA GLY A 173 -6.35 -15.12 8.05
C GLY A 173 -7.54 -14.87 7.11
N ALA A 174 -8.11 -13.66 7.08
CA ALA A 174 -9.28 -13.37 6.24
C ALA A 174 -8.96 -13.05 4.76
N SER A 175 -7.67 -12.95 4.41
CA SER A 175 -7.23 -12.58 3.06
C SER A 175 -7.31 -13.73 2.06
N MET A 176 -7.40 -13.41 0.75
CA MET A 176 -7.23 -14.41 -0.31
C MET A 176 -5.91 -15.17 -0.19
N ALA A 177 -4.81 -14.49 0.15
CA ALA A 177 -3.50 -15.13 0.35
C ALA A 177 -3.56 -16.18 1.49
N ALA A 178 -4.15 -15.83 2.63
CA ALA A 178 -4.32 -16.76 3.74
C ALA A 178 -5.25 -17.93 3.41
N GLN A 179 -6.38 -17.65 2.76
CA GLN A 179 -7.31 -18.69 2.33
C GLN A 179 -6.68 -19.65 1.30
N THR A 180 -5.82 -19.12 0.42
CA THR A 180 -5.04 -19.94 -0.52
C THR A 180 -4.05 -20.83 0.21
N ALA A 181 -3.32 -20.29 1.20
CA ALA A 181 -2.43 -21.09 2.02
C ALA A 181 -3.16 -22.24 2.75
N LEU A 182 -4.37 -22.00 3.26
CA LEU A 182 -5.20 -23.04 3.88
C LEU A 182 -5.61 -24.14 2.88
N ARG A 183 -6.01 -23.77 1.66
CA ARG A 183 -6.35 -24.75 0.60
C ARG A 183 -5.16 -25.58 0.18
N ILE A 184 -3.99 -24.96 0.03
CA ILE A 184 -2.74 -25.65 -0.27
C ILE A 184 -2.39 -26.60 0.88
N GLU A 185 -2.37 -26.10 2.12
CA GLU A 185 -2.03 -26.89 3.32
C GLU A 185 -2.92 -28.12 3.48
N GLN A 186 -4.22 -28.00 3.23
CA GLN A 186 -5.17 -29.13 3.27
C GLN A 186 -4.88 -30.22 2.23
N ALA A 187 -4.16 -29.89 1.16
CA ALA A 187 -3.81 -30.82 0.09
C ALA A 187 -2.41 -31.44 0.28
N LEU A 188 -1.68 -31.10 1.34
CA LEU A 188 -0.35 -31.62 1.63
C LEU A 188 -0.42 -32.74 2.68
N ASP A 189 0.40 -33.78 2.49
CA ASP A 189 0.69 -34.78 3.50
C ASP A 189 2.12 -34.61 4.01
N PHE A 190 2.25 -33.98 5.19
CA PHE A 190 3.54 -33.74 5.85
C PHE A 190 4.25 -35.02 6.35
N GLY A 191 3.63 -36.21 6.20
CA GLY A 191 4.26 -37.51 6.44
C GLY A 191 5.05 -38.04 5.24
N THR A 192 4.96 -37.38 4.08
CA THR A 192 5.63 -37.77 2.82
C THR A 192 6.37 -36.56 2.22
N PRO A 193 7.23 -36.73 1.19
CA PRO A 193 7.84 -35.61 0.49
C PRO A 193 6.80 -34.56 0.05
N VAL A 194 6.94 -33.32 0.50
CA VAL A 194 5.93 -32.25 0.35
C VAL A 194 6.24 -31.27 -0.78
N LEU A 195 7.51 -31.14 -1.21
CA LEU A 195 7.93 -30.00 -2.04
C LEU A 195 7.34 -30.05 -3.46
N LEU A 196 7.27 -31.23 -4.08
CA LEU A 196 6.71 -31.36 -5.41
C LEU A 196 5.20 -31.12 -5.43
N VAL A 197 4.49 -31.67 -4.43
CA VAL A 197 3.05 -31.47 -4.27
C VAL A 197 2.75 -29.99 -3.98
N LEU A 198 3.56 -29.33 -3.15
CA LEU A 198 3.46 -27.89 -2.91
C LEU A 198 3.54 -27.10 -4.21
N LEU A 199 4.56 -27.33 -5.04
CA LEU A 199 4.73 -26.62 -6.31
C LEU A 199 3.54 -26.86 -7.26
N GLU A 200 3.02 -28.09 -7.33
CA GLU A 200 1.83 -28.41 -8.13
C GLU A 200 0.60 -27.65 -7.65
N LYS A 201 0.37 -27.61 -6.34
CA LYS A 201 -0.78 -26.92 -5.76
C LYS A 201 -0.67 -25.41 -5.89
N ILE A 202 0.51 -24.85 -5.73
CA ILE A 202 0.76 -23.42 -6.00
C ILE A 202 0.48 -23.09 -7.45
N GLN A 203 1.01 -23.88 -8.39
CA GLN A 203 0.76 -23.66 -9.82
C GLN A 203 -0.74 -23.71 -10.15
N ALA A 204 -1.45 -24.72 -9.63
CA ALA A 204 -2.89 -24.85 -9.82
C ALA A 204 -3.68 -23.65 -9.25
N GLU A 205 -3.33 -23.18 -8.05
CA GLU A 205 -3.96 -22.00 -7.44
C GLU A 205 -3.67 -20.72 -8.23
N ILE A 206 -2.47 -20.55 -8.80
CA ILE A 206 -2.14 -19.41 -9.66
C ILE A 206 -2.96 -19.48 -10.96
N GLU A 207 -2.94 -20.62 -11.66
CA GLU A 207 -3.54 -20.78 -12.98
C GLU A 207 -5.07 -20.68 -12.95
N ALA A 208 -5.71 -21.25 -11.93
CA ALA A 208 -7.17 -21.22 -11.79
C ALA A 208 -7.71 -19.88 -11.26
N ASN A 209 -6.83 -18.98 -10.78
CA ASN A 209 -7.28 -17.74 -10.16
C ASN A 209 -7.86 -16.74 -11.18
N ILE A 210 -9.01 -16.14 -10.84
CA ILE A 210 -9.66 -15.15 -11.68
C ILE A 210 -8.80 -13.91 -11.96
N TYR A 211 -7.96 -13.48 -11.00
CA TYR A 211 -7.04 -12.36 -11.21
C TYR A 211 -5.98 -12.67 -12.24
N THR A 212 -5.37 -13.85 -12.15
CA THR A 212 -4.39 -14.34 -13.14
C THR A 212 -5.00 -14.30 -14.53
N ARG A 213 -6.24 -14.79 -14.67
CA ARG A 213 -6.98 -14.77 -15.94
C ARG A 213 -7.23 -13.35 -16.44
N MET A 214 -7.75 -12.46 -15.58
CA MET A 214 -8.03 -11.07 -15.95
C MET A 214 -6.77 -10.30 -16.39
N VAL A 215 -5.63 -10.49 -15.70
CA VAL A 215 -4.36 -9.87 -16.08
C VAL A 215 -3.82 -10.46 -17.39
N ARG A 216 -3.82 -11.80 -17.51
CA ARG A 216 -3.30 -12.50 -18.69
C ARG A 216 -4.06 -12.15 -19.97
N GLU A 217 -5.38 -12.02 -19.87
CA GLU A 217 -6.25 -11.62 -20.98
C GLU A 217 -6.31 -10.09 -21.20
N GLY A 218 -5.57 -9.30 -20.40
CA GLY A 218 -5.55 -7.85 -20.54
C GLY A 218 -6.87 -7.16 -20.19
N ARG A 219 -7.71 -7.78 -19.34
CA ARG A 219 -9.03 -7.25 -18.96
C ARG A 219 -8.94 -6.14 -17.93
N CYS A 220 -7.94 -6.21 -17.05
CA CYS A 220 -7.64 -5.18 -16.07
C CYS A 220 -6.28 -5.42 -15.44
N ARG A 221 -5.77 -4.40 -14.74
CA ARG A 221 -4.60 -4.48 -13.86
C ARG A 221 -5.03 -4.34 -12.41
N PHE A 222 -4.22 -4.87 -11.50
CA PHE A 222 -4.57 -4.96 -10.09
C PHE A 222 -3.44 -4.49 -9.17
N GLY A 223 -3.85 -4.03 -8.00
CA GLY A 223 -3.00 -3.70 -6.88
C GLY A 223 -3.65 -4.06 -5.54
N ASN A 224 -2.87 -3.98 -4.47
CA ASN A 224 -3.30 -4.38 -3.13
C ASN A 224 -3.49 -3.17 -2.22
N ASP A 225 -4.55 -3.15 -1.41
CA ASP A 225 -4.78 -2.14 -0.37
C ASP A 225 -4.39 -2.70 1.01
N TYR A 226 -3.18 -3.26 1.09
CA TYR A 226 -2.59 -3.81 2.31
C TYR A 226 -1.07 -3.94 2.14
N ALA A 227 -0.30 -3.82 3.23
CA ALA A 227 1.16 -3.90 3.13
C ALA A 227 1.69 -5.35 3.09
N LEU A 228 0.90 -6.34 3.49
CA LEU A 228 1.32 -7.75 3.56
C LEU A 228 0.70 -8.61 2.43
N GLY A 229 1.30 -9.77 2.18
CA GLY A 229 0.83 -10.77 1.21
C GLY A 229 1.24 -10.50 -0.25
N LEU A 230 2.06 -9.48 -0.47
CA LEU A 230 2.37 -8.99 -1.83
C LEU A 230 3.16 -9.98 -2.66
N ARG A 231 4.02 -10.79 -2.03
CA ARG A 231 4.77 -11.85 -2.73
C ARG A 231 3.82 -12.80 -3.46
N TRP A 232 2.77 -13.26 -2.79
CA TRP A 232 1.73 -14.11 -3.41
C TRP A 232 0.96 -13.37 -4.51
N LEU A 233 0.50 -12.15 -4.23
CA LEU A 233 -0.29 -11.38 -5.20
C LEU A 233 0.49 -11.04 -6.47
N ARG A 234 1.80 -10.88 -6.36
CA ARG A 234 2.70 -10.71 -7.51
C ARG A 234 2.57 -11.87 -8.50
N HIS A 235 2.54 -13.10 -7.99
CA HIS A 235 2.39 -14.30 -8.82
C HIS A 235 1.07 -14.33 -9.60
N LEU A 236 0.04 -13.65 -9.11
CA LEU A 236 -1.25 -13.50 -9.80
C LEU A 236 -1.26 -12.33 -10.80
N GLY A 237 -0.19 -11.53 -10.86
CA GLY A 237 -0.03 -10.42 -11.79
C GLY A 237 -0.42 -9.05 -11.23
N PHE A 238 -0.57 -8.92 -9.91
CA PHE A 238 -0.69 -7.60 -9.28
C PHE A 238 0.58 -6.80 -9.57
N GLU A 239 0.45 -5.50 -9.81
CA GLU A 239 1.57 -4.61 -10.17
C GLU A 239 1.61 -3.33 -9.32
N GLN A 240 0.80 -3.25 -8.27
CA GLN A 240 0.68 -2.04 -7.46
C GLN A 240 0.35 -2.40 -6.01
N VAL A 241 0.80 -1.58 -5.05
CA VAL A 241 0.28 -1.63 -3.68
C VAL A 241 0.02 -0.22 -3.17
N SER A 242 -1.10 -0.03 -2.50
CA SER A 242 -1.50 1.24 -1.90
C SER A 242 -1.54 1.07 -0.38
N THR A 243 -0.67 1.82 0.32
CA THR A 243 -0.68 1.91 1.78
C THR A 243 -1.12 3.29 2.27
N ASN A 244 -1.42 3.37 3.56
CA ASN A 244 -1.61 4.59 4.33
C ASN A 244 -1.24 4.30 5.81
N PRO A 245 -1.21 5.30 6.70
CA PRO A 245 -0.84 5.06 8.10
C PRO A 245 -1.71 4.03 8.82
N VAL A 246 -3.01 3.93 8.49
CA VAL A 246 -3.91 2.89 9.04
C VAL A 246 -3.44 1.51 8.63
N LEU A 247 -3.13 1.33 7.34
CA LEU A 247 -2.68 0.06 6.78
C LEU A 247 -1.27 -0.31 7.27
N ALA A 248 -0.38 0.67 7.46
CA ALA A 248 0.91 0.45 8.10
C ALA A 248 0.73 -0.01 9.55
N ALA A 249 -0.14 0.64 10.33
CA ALA A 249 -0.45 0.23 11.70
C ALA A 249 -1.03 -1.20 11.77
N LEU A 250 -1.90 -1.55 10.83
CA LEU A 250 -2.44 -2.91 10.73
C LEU A 250 -1.35 -3.93 10.38
N ALA A 251 -0.40 -3.59 9.52
CA ALA A 251 0.74 -4.46 9.22
C ALA A 251 1.57 -4.78 10.47
N TYR A 252 1.89 -3.76 11.29
CA TYR A 252 2.56 -3.98 12.59
C TYR A 252 1.73 -4.81 13.57
N SER A 253 0.39 -4.74 13.49
CA SER A 253 -0.50 -5.54 14.32
C SER A 253 -0.59 -7.00 13.87
N ASP A 254 -0.52 -7.26 12.57
CA ASP A 254 -0.67 -8.59 11.99
C ASP A 254 0.66 -9.35 11.93
N ASP A 255 1.77 -8.64 11.76
CA ASP A 255 3.13 -9.19 11.77
C ASP A 255 3.95 -8.56 12.92
N PRO A 256 3.99 -9.22 14.09
CA PRO A 256 4.78 -8.77 15.24
C PRO A 256 6.28 -8.62 14.96
N SER A 257 6.84 -9.32 13.95
CA SER A 257 8.26 -9.24 13.59
C SER A 257 8.67 -7.86 13.05
N LEU A 258 7.72 -7.09 12.52
CA LEU A 258 7.96 -5.70 12.10
C LEU A 258 8.35 -4.80 13.27
N ALA A 259 7.78 -5.04 14.47
CA ALA A 259 8.14 -4.28 15.66
C ALA A 259 9.58 -4.59 16.08
N GLU A 260 10.00 -5.86 15.99
CA GLU A 260 11.38 -6.26 16.29
C GLU A 260 12.37 -5.67 15.27
N THR A 261 12.03 -5.75 13.99
CA THR A 261 12.78 -5.14 12.89
C THR A 261 12.94 -3.64 13.12
N PHE A 262 11.87 -2.93 13.47
CA PHE A 262 11.92 -1.50 13.79
C PHE A 262 12.88 -1.19 14.95
N ARG A 263 12.78 -1.92 16.07
CA ARG A 263 13.66 -1.71 17.23
C ARG A 263 15.14 -1.95 16.90
N ALA A 264 15.42 -2.87 15.98
CA ALA A 264 16.78 -3.14 15.50
C ALA A 264 17.28 -2.04 14.56
N GLU A 265 16.51 -1.73 13.51
CA GLU A 265 16.92 -0.82 12.44
C GLU A 265 16.97 0.65 12.90
N VAL A 266 16.07 1.09 13.78
CA VAL A 266 16.02 2.50 14.20
C VAL A 266 17.30 2.96 14.90
N LYS A 267 18.04 2.04 15.55
CA LYS A 267 19.32 2.32 16.22
C LYS A 267 20.44 2.70 15.25
N HIS A 268 20.32 2.30 13.99
CA HIS A 268 21.28 2.60 12.93
C HIS A 268 20.91 3.86 12.14
N HIS A 269 19.75 4.47 12.43
CA HIS A 269 19.32 5.66 11.71
C HIS A 269 20.26 6.86 11.99
N PRO A 270 20.67 7.64 10.99
CA PRO A 270 21.61 8.76 11.18
C PRO A 270 21.16 9.81 12.19
N LYS A 271 19.84 9.99 12.35
CA LYS A 271 19.25 10.92 13.32
C LYS A 271 18.93 10.29 14.69
N PHE A 272 19.27 9.03 14.94
CA PHE A 272 18.90 8.31 16.16
C PHE A 272 19.27 9.09 17.44
N ALA A 273 20.45 9.68 17.51
CA ALA A 273 20.88 10.48 18.67
C ALA A 273 20.00 11.72 18.90
N ALA A 274 19.61 12.43 17.83
CA ALA A 274 18.72 13.59 17.90
C ALA A 274 17.30 13.18 18.29
N TRP A 275 16.79 12.10 17.69
CA TRP A 275 15.48 11.51 18.01
C TRP A 275 15.42 11.08 19.47
N LYS A 276 16.46 10.40 19.97
CA LYS A 276 16.55 9.98 21.38
C LYS A 276 16.58 11.16 22.36
N ALA A 277 17.18 12.29 21.97
CA ALA A 277 17.24 13.47 22.81
C ALA A 277 15.90 14.23 22.92
N ALA A 278 15.03 14.13 21.90
CA ALA A 278 13.75 14.83 21.86
C ALA A 278 12.70 14.04 21.03
N PRO A 279 12.27 12.84 21.47
CA PRO A 279 11.46 11.94 20.65
C PRO A 279 10.15 12.57 20.19
N GLU A 280 9.44 13.28 21.07
CA GLU A 280 8.19 13.96 20.72
C GLU A 280 8.34 15.02 19.63
N LYS A 281 9.46 15.77 19.65
CA LYS A 281 9.74 16.77 18.62
C LYS A 281 9.92 16.14 17.24
N PHE A 282 10.43 14.91 17.20
CA PHE A 282 10.70 14.16 15.97
C PHE A 282 9.67 13.07 15.71
N GLY A 283 8.54 13.05 16.41
CA GLY A 283 7.59 11.93 16.33
C GLY A 283 7.07 11.66 14.93
N ASP A 284 6.87 12.71 14.11
CA ASP A 284 6.48 12.53 12.71
C ASP A 284 7.61 11.94 11.84
N GLU A 285 8.88 12.33 12.07
CA GLU A 285 10.02 11.72 11.37
C GLU A 285 10.20 10.24 11.76
N ILE A 286 9.99 9.91 13.03
CA ILE A 286 10.07 8.53 13.53
C ILE A 286 8.91 7.69 12.96
N ALA A 287 7.69 8.23 12.94
CA ALA A 287 6.53 7.58 12.33
C ALA A 287 6.69 7.41 10.81
N LEU A 288 7.28 8.39 10.12
CA LEU A 288 7.66 8.29 8.71
C LEU A 288 8.62 7.13 8.51
N TYR A 289 9.70 7.04 9.29
CA TYR A 289 10.68 5.95 9.19
C TYR A 289 10.07 4.57 9.46
N ALA A 290 9.20 4.44 10.47
CA ALA A 290 8.48 3.19 10.73
C ALA A 290 7.54 2.81 9.58
N THR A 291 6.83 3.79 9.02
CA THR A 291 5.97 3.56 7.85
C THR A 291 6.79 3.04 6.68
N LEU A 292 7.89 3.73 6.37
CA LEU A 292 8.83 3.36 5.33
C LEU A 292 9.36 1.94 5.55
N LEU A 293 9.85 1.61 6.74
CA LEU A 293 10.34 0.26 7.05
C LEU A 293 9.31 -0.85 6.77
N ALA A 294 8.03 -0.61 7.07
CA ALA A 294 6.95 -1.54 6.75
C ALA A 294 6.66 -1.68 5.24
N LEU A 295 7.24 -0.83 4.40
CA LEU A 295 7.11 -0.82 2.95
C LEU A 295 8.36 -1.25 2.20
N TRP A 296 9.52 -1.43 2.85
CA TRP A 296 10.77 -1.75 2.14
C TRP A 296 10.65 -3.07 1.40
N ASP A 297 10.11 -4.09 2.07
CA ASP A 297 9.82 -5.39 1.44
C ASP A 297 8.89 -5.22 0.23
N ASN A 298 7.95 -4.28 0.29
CA ASN A 298 7.02 -4.01 -0.82
C ASN A 298 7.75 -3.40 -2.02
N LEU A 299 8.71 -2.49 -1.78
CA LEU A 299 9.55 -1.93 -2.84
C LEU A 299 10.36 -3.02 -3.53
N HIS A 300 10.90 -3.95 -2.74
CA HIS A 300 11.71 -5.09 -3.20
C HIS A 300 10.88 -6.09 -4.00
N VAL A 301 9.73 -6.53 -3.47
CA VAL A 301 8.83 -7.50 -4.13
C VAL A 301 8.42 -7.04 -5.53
N TYR A 302 8.10 -5.75 -5.68
CA TYR A 302 7.70 -5.18 -6.97
C TYR A 302 8.86 -4.71 -7.84
N ARG A 303 10.11 -4.83 -7.38
CA ARG A 303 11.27 -4.29 -8.09
C ARG A 303 11.49 -4.91 -9.48
N PRO A 304 11.38 -6.24 -9.69
CA PRO A 304 11.47 -6.81 -11.03
C PRO A 304 10.36 -6.29 -11.96
N ILE A 305 9.14 -6.14 -11.42
CA ILE A 305 7.99 -5.60 -12.16
C ILE A 305 8.26 -4.17 -12.61
N PHE A 306 8.75 -3.32 -11.71
CA PHE A 306 9.06 -1.92 -11.99
C PHE A 306 10.01 -1.76 -13.18
N PHE A 307 11.08 -2.56 -13.22
CA PHE A 307 12.01 -2.50 -14.35
C PHE A 307 11.42 -3.06 -15.64
N ASN A 308 10.76 -4.22 -15.58
CA ASN A 308 10.25 -4.87 -16.80
C ASN A 308 9.01 -4.17 -17.39
N LEU A 309 8.29 -3.35 -16.60
CA LEU A 309 7.15 -2.56 -17.05
C LEU A 309 7.48 -1.10 -17.34
N ALA A 310 8.74 -0.68 -17.18
CA ALA A 310 9.16 0.71 -17.37
C ALA A 310 8.74 1.27 -18.74
N GLU A 311 8.85 0.49 -19.82
CA GLU A 311 8.49 0.93 -21.18
C GLU A 311 7.02 0.67 -21.56
N THR A 312 6.24 0.00 -20.71
CA THR A 312 4.84 -0.36 -20.98
C THR A 312 3.89 0.32 -20.01
N SER A 313 3.33 -0.39 -19.02
CA SER A 313 2.39 0.20 -18.06
C SER A 313 3.06 1.24 -17.16
N GLY A 314 4.30 0.99 -16.73
CA GLY A 314 4.99 1.76 -15.69
C GLY A 314 4.62 1.31 -14.28
N GLY A 315 4.08 0.09 -14.16
CA GLY A 315 3.67 -0.50 -12.89
C GLY A 315 4.85 -0.90 -12.00
N GLY A 316 4.59 -1.73 -11.01
CA GLY A 316 5.58 -2.14 -9.98
C GLY A 316 5.79 -1.08 -8.90
N VAL A 317 4.79 -0.23 -8.63
CA VAL A 317 4.93 0.92 -7.73
C VAL A 317 4.15 0.78 -6.42
N VAL A 318 4.71 1.39 -5.37
CA VAL A 318 4.23 1.34 -4.00
C VAL A 318 3.75 2.73 -3.57
N SER A 319 2.46 2.88 -3.25
CA SER A 319 1.95 4.16 -2.75
C SER A 319 2.34 4.37 -1.31
N PHE A 320 2.90 5.55 -1.01
CA PHE A 320 3.22 6.03 0.32
C PHE A 320 2.39 7.29 0.63
N GLN A 321 1.63 7.30 1.72
CA GLN A 321 0.77 8.43 2.08
C GLN A 321 1.50 9.46 2.96
N LEU A 322 1.37 10.73 2.56
CA LEU A 322 1.82 11.87 3.37
C LEU A 322 1.06 12.02 4.68
N ASN A 323 1.69 12.69 5.64
CA ASN A 323 1.09 12.99 6.93
C ASN A 323 -0.22 13.80 6.73
N PRO A 324 -1.38 13.25 7.13
CA PRO A 324 -2.67 13.89 6.92
C PRO A 324 -2.84 15.19 7.73
N ASN A 325 -2.04 15.40 8.78
CA ASN A 325 -2.07 16.62 9.58
C ASN A 325 -1.52 17.84 8.82
N ILE A 326 -0.64 17.63 7.83
CA ILE A 326 -0.01 18.70 7.05
C ILE A 326 -0.44 18.72 5.58
N ALA A 327 -1.42 17.90 5.17
CA ALA A 327 -1.85 17.78 3.77
C ALA A 327 -2.37 19.09 3.13
N HIS A 328 -2.65 20.11 3.95
CA HIS A 328 -3.06 21.45 3.53
C HIS A 328 -1.87 22.43 3.40
N LEU A 329 -0.66 21.98 3.76
CA LEU A 329 0.56 22.77 3.80
C LEU A 329 1.51 22.30 2.68
N VAL A 330 1.63 23.10 1.62
CA VAL A 330 2.36 22.73 0.41
C VAL A 330 3.84 22.48 0.68
N GLN A 331 4.52 23.40 1.37
CA GLN A 331 5.98 23.35 1.54
C GLN A 331 6.41 22.18 2.43
N GLU A 332 5.66 21.93 3.50
CA GLU A 332 5.86 20.86 4.45
C GLU A 332 5.60 19.51 3.78
N SER A 333 4.48 19.38 3.06
CA SER A 333 4.14 18.15 2.32
C SER A 333 5.19 17.80 1.27
N VAL A 334 5.66 18.79 0.49
CA VAL A 334 6.71 18.57 -0.51
C VAL A 334 8.03 18.17 0.17
N ARG A 335 8.40 18.78 1.31
CA ARG A 335 9.60 18.39 2.05
C ARG A 335 9.57 16.92 2.50
N ASP A 336 8.42 16.46 2.99
CA ASP A 336 8.24 15.06 3.40
C ASP A 336 8.39 14.09 2.21
N VAL A 337 7.89 14.49 1.03
CA VAL A 337 8.10 13.71 -0.22
C VAL A 337 9.59 13.53 -0.50
N PHE A 338 10.37 14.61 -0.49
CA PHE A 338 11.81 14.51 -0.76
C PHE A 338 12.56 13.68 0.29
N ALA A 339 12.16 13.78 1.56
CA ALA A 339 12.74 12.95 2.62
C ALA A 339 12.46 11.46 2.40
N ALA A 340 11.21 11.11 2.06
CA ALA A 340 10.82 9.74 1.77
C ALA A 340 11.56 9.17 0.54
N PHE A 341 11.65 9.94 -0.54
CA PHE A 341 12.37 9.55 -1.76
C PHE A 341 13.87 9.37 -1.51
N ALA A 342 14.50 10.25 -0.73
CA ALA A 342 15.91 10.13 -0.38
C ALA A 342 16.19 8.85 0.43
N ALA A 343 15.33 8.53 1.40
CA ALA A 343 15.45 7.30 2.19
C ALA A 343 15.26 6.04 1.32
N ALA A 344 14.23 6.02 0.47
CA ALA A 344 13.99 4.90 -0.45
C ALA A 344 15.13 4.72 -1.46
N THR A 345 15.72 5.81 -1.94
CA THR A 345 16.85 5.76 -2.89
C THR A 345 18.06 5.06 -2.28
N GLU A 346 18.39 5.32 -1.01
CA GLU A 346 19.55 4.71 -0.36
C GLU A 346 19.37 3.21 -0.14
N ASP A 347 18.17 2.79 0.27
CA ASP A 347 17.82 1.37 0.39
C ASP A 347 17.89 0.65 -0.97
N LEU A 348 17.22 1.20 -1.98
CA LEU A 348 17.16 0.62 -3.31
C LEU A 348 18.49 0.62 -4.04
N ARG A 349 19.39 1.55 -3.73
CA ARG A 349 20.76 1.54 -4.28
C ARG A 349 21.47 0.23 -3.96
N ILE A 350 21.38 -0.21 -2.71
CA ILE A 350 22.03 -1.45 -2.28
C ILE A 350 21.30 -2.65 -2.88
N TYR A 351 19.97 -2.65 -2.86
CA TYR A 351 19.18 -3.75 -3.40
C TYR A 351 19.42 -3.95 -4.91
N ASP A 352 19.39 -2.86 -5.69
CA ASP A 352 19.58 -2.90 -7.14
C ASP A 352 20.98 -3.35 -7.56
N ASP A 353 22.01 -3.07 -6.75
CA ASP A 353 23.37 -3.56 -7.00
C ASP A 353 23.42 -5.08 -7.09
N TYR A 354 22.64 -5.78 -6.25
CA TYR A 354 22.53 -7.25 -6.28
C TYR A 354 21.47 -7.75 -7.26
N LEU A 355 20.28 -7.14 -7.30
CA LEU A 355 19.20 -7.55 -8.20
C LEU A 355 19.65 -7.49 -9.66
N LEU A 356 20.32 -6.40 -10.03
CA LEU A 356 20.74 -6.14 -11.40
C LEU A 356 22.22 -6.48 -11.64
N ALA A 357 22.84 -7.33 -10.81
CA ALA A 357 24.23 -7.75 -11.04
C ALA A 357 24.41 -8.43 -12.41
N GLY A 358 25.38 -7.99 -13.22
CA GLY A 358 25.59 -8.56 -14.56
C GLY A 358 24.59 -8.11 -15.64
N TYR A 359 23.56 -7.35 -15.28
CA TYR A 359 22.63 -6.74 -16.25
C TYR A 359 23.11 -5.37 -16.75
N PRO A 360 22.63 -4.91 -17.93
CA PRO A 360 23.04 -3.65 -18.53
C PRO A 360 22.86 -2.43 -17.61
N ALA A 361 23.79 -1.48 -17.71
CA ALA A 361 23.77 -0.23 -16.96
C ALA A 361 22.77 0.82 -17.50
N THR A 362 21.97 0.47 -18.51
CA THR A 362 20.95 1.36 -19.10
C THR A 362 19.71 1.53 -18.21
N ARG A 363 19.52 0.67 -17.22
CA ARG A 363 18.42 0.76 -16.24
C ARG A 363 18.74 1.81 -15.18
N GLU A 364 17.76 2.66 -14.88
CA GLU A 364 17.88 3.71 -13.84
C GLU A 364 17.85 3.08 -12.43
N ARG A 365 19.01 2.65 -11.95
CA ARG A 365 19.19 2.10 -10.60
C ARG A 365 18.85 3.13 -9.53
N SER A 366 18.43 2.65 -8.37
CA SER A 366 18.11 3.44 -7.18
C SER A 366 16.91 4.37 -7.32
N ARG A 367 16.31 4.52 -8.50
CA ARG A 367 15.06 5.28 -8.66
C ARG A 367 13.96 4.63 -7.83
N PRO A 368 13.34 5.35 -6.88
CA PRO A 368 12.26 4.78 -6.09
C PRO A 368 11.05 4.42 -6.94
N ASN A 369 10.58 3.18 -6.79
CA ASN A 369 9.28 2.73 -7.31
C ASN A 369 8.16 3.12 -6.33
N VAL A 370 8.15 4.39 -5.94
CA VAL A 370 7.22 4.98 -4.98
C VAL A 370 6.28 5.95 -5.69
N VAL A 371 5.01 5.95 -5.29
CA VAL A 371 4.07 7.03 -5.64
C VAL A 371 3.54 7.69 -4.38
N ILE A 372 3.42 9.02 -4.39
CA ILE A 372 3.01 9.78 -3.21
C ILE A 372 1.50 9.91 -3.15
N LYS A 373 0.91 9.45 -2.05
CA LYS A 373 -0.52 9.56 -1.81
C LYS A 373 -0.87 10.96 -1.30
N VAL A 374 -1.38 11.81 -2.18
CA VAL A 374 -1.78 13.19 -1.88
C VAL A 374 -3.30 13.25 -1.70
N ALA A 375 -3.78 13.85 -0.61
CA ALA A 375 -5.21 13.97 -0.36
C ALA A 375 -5.80 15.17 -1.11
N ALA A 376 -6.77 14.96 -1.99
CA ALA A 376 -7.53 16.01 -2.68
C ALA A 376 -8.57 16.68 -1.77
N SER A 377 -8.13 17.10 -0.58
CA SER A 377 -9.01 17.64 0.46
C SER A 377 -8.99 19.16 0.57
N SER A 378 -8.09 19.83 -0.15
CA SER A 378 -7.96 21.28 -0.17
C SER A 378 -7.29 21.74 -1.47
N PRO A 379 -7.33 23.04 -1.81
CA PRO A 379 -6.62 23.57 -2.98
C PRO A 379 -5.11 23.28 -2.99
N ALA A 380 -4.49 23.09 -1.81
CA ALA A 380 -3.06 22.78 -1.69
C ALA A 380 -2.66 21.49 -2.43
N ALA A 381 -3.58 20.52 -2.54
CA ALA A 381 -3.33 19.26 -3.23
C ALA A 381 -2.88 19.45 -4.68
N ARG A 382 -3.44 20.47 -5.36
CA ARG A 382 -3.11 20.82 -6.75
C ARG A 382 -1.65 21.18 -6.90
N GLU A 383 -1.16 22.06 -6.03
CA GLU A 383 0.23 22.53 -6.08
C GLU A 383 1.21 21.43 -5.64
N ILE A 384 0.85 20.64 -4.63
CA ILE A 384 1.66 19.50 -4.18
C ILE A 384 1.85 18.51 -5.34
N ALA A 385 0.76 18.04 -5.94
CA ALA A 385 0.75 17.12 -7.07
C ALA A 385 1.57 17.63 -8.26
N ARG A 386 1.28 18.87 -8.70
CA ARG A 386 1.98 19.50 -9.82
C ARG A 386 3.48 19.61 -9.55
N THR A 387 3.86 19.99 -8.32
CA THR A 387 5.27 20.17 -7.92
C THR A 387 6.02 18.85 -7.97
N ILE A 388 5.52 17.80 -7.30
CA ILE A 388 6.24 16.53 -7.21
C ILE A 388 6.36 15.83 -8.56
N ASN A 389 5.30 15.89 -9.37
CA ASN A 389 5.32 15.33 -10.72
C ASN A 389 6.30 16.03 -11.65
N ALA A 390 6.59 17.32 -11.43
CA ALA A 390 7.60 18.05 -12.18
C ALA A 390 9.04 17.57 -11.90
N PHE A 391 9.25 16.76 -10.86
CA PHE A 391 10.48 16.03 -10.57
C PHE A 391 10.45 14.57 -11.08
N GLY A 392 9.36 14.15 -11.76
CA GLY A 392 9.19 12.79 -12.24
C GLY A 392 8.69 11.81 -11.18
N PHE A 393 8.38 12.27 -9.97
CA PHE A 393 7.78 11.44 -8.94
C PHE A 393 6.33 11.15 -9.31
N GLY A 394 5.86 9.92 -9.05
CA GLY A 394 4.47 9.56 -9.28
C GLY A 394 3.61 9.94 -8.08
N SER A 395 2.31 10.09 -8.30
CA SER A 395 1.35 10.37 -7.25
C SER A 395 0.23 9.33 -7.22
N ASN A 396 -0.46 9.23 -6.09
CA ASN A 396 -1.73 8.52 -5.96
C ASN A 396 -2.71 9.47 -5.29
N ILE A 397 -3.53 10.17 -6.07
CA ILE A 397 -4.45 11.14 -5.49
C ILE A 397 -5.62 10.40 -4.83
N THR A 398 -5.86 10.69 -3.56
CA THR A 398 -6.85 10.03 -2.70
C THR A 398 -7.77 11.07 -2.04
N VAL A 399 -8.73 10.63 -1.22
CA VAL A 399 -9.76 11.51 -0.64
C VAL A 399 -10.53 12.23 -1.77
N ILE A 400 -10.75 11.47 -2.85
CA ILE A 400 -11.51 11.83 -4.02
C ILE A 400 -12.83 11.06 -3.99
N TYR A 401 -13.92 11.75 -4.28
CA TYR A 401 -15.27 11.19 -4.32
C TYR A 401 -16.08 11.67 -5.52
N THR A 402 -15.65 12.75 -6.16
CA THR A 402 -16.46 13.50 -7.12
C THR A 402 -15.76 13.66 -8.46
N VAL A 403 -16.55 13.71 -9.53
CA VAL A 403 -16.04 13.93 -10.90
C VAL A 403 -15.26 15.25 -10.98
N GLY A 404 -15.72 16.29 -10.26
CA GLY A 404 -15.03 17.57 -10.18
C GLY A 404 -13.64 17.49 -9.55
N GLN A 405 -13.45 16.71 -8.47
CA GLN A 405 -12.11 16.49 -7.89
C GLN A 405 -11.21 15.77 -8.89
N GLU A 406 -11.70 14.72 -9.51
CA GLU A 406 -10.94 13.85 -10.40
C GLU A 406 -10.42 14.60 -11.62
N VAL A 407 -11.31 15.28 -12.34
CA VAL A 407 -10.92 16.04 -13.53
C VAL A 407 -9.94 17.16 -13.16
N THR A 408 -10.18 17.85 -12.04
CA THR A 408 -9.25 18.88 -11.56
C THR A 408 -7.86 18.30 -11.32
N MET A 409 -7.78 17.21 -10.55
CA MET A 409 -6.50 16.64 -10.16
C MET A 409 -5.76 16.03 -11.35
N VAL A 410 -6.45 15.31 -12.25
CA VAL A 410 -5.81 14.81 -13.49
C VAL A 410 -5.17 15.95 -14.28
N LEU A 411 -5.83 17.10 -14.43
CA LEU A 411 -5.25 18.24 -15.14
C LEU A 411 -3.95 18.76 -14.47
N GLU A 412 -3.88 18.73 -13.14
CA GLU A 412 -2.67 19.11 -12.39
C GLU A 412 -1.55 18.09 -12.55
N GLU A 413 -1.88 16.80 -12.52
CA GLU A 413 -0.93 15.71 -12.76
C GLU A 413 -0.31 15.82 -14.15
N LEU A 414 -1.15 16.02 -15.18
CA LEU A 414 -0.74 16.20 -16.58
C LEU A 414 0.21 17.39 -16.74
N ALA A 415 -0.08 18.51 -16.07
CA ALA A 415 0.78 19.69 -16.09
C ALA A 415 2.14 19.43 -15.43
N GLY A 416 2.17 18.75 -14.29
CA GLY A 416 3.41 18.37 -13.61
C GLY A 416 4.27 17.42 -14.46
N MET A 417 3.68 16.38 -15.04
CA MET A 417 4.40 15.43 -15.90
C MET A 417 4.93 16.09 -17.18
N ALA A 418 4.18 17.01 -17.79
CA ALA A 418 4.66 17.78 -18.92
C ALA A 418 5.90 18.62 -18.57
N SER A 419 5.97 19.13 -17.32
CA SER A 419 7.16 19.83 -16.81
C SER A 419 8.36 18.89 -16.64
N ALA A 420 8.15 17.66 -16.18
CA ALA A 420 9.21 16.66 -16.07
C ALA A 420 9.76 16.22 -17.45
N ILE A 421 8.88 15.93 -18.40
CA ILE A 421 9.29 15.50 -19.75
C ILE A 421 10.12 16.55 -20.47
N LYS A 422 9.81 17.84 -20.29
CA LYS A 422 10.63 18.94 -20.85
C LYS A 422 12.06 18.97 -20.32
N LYS A 423 12.32 18.33 -19.18
CA LYS A 423 13.65 18.16 -18.58
C LYS A 423 14.31 16.83 -19.00
N GLY A 424 13.67 16.05 -19.87
CA GLY A 424 14.11 14.70 -20.23
C GLY A 424 13.80 13.64 -19.16
N ILE A 425 12.97 13.96 -18.16
CA ILE A 425 12.62 13.04 -17.08
C ILE A 425 11.39 12.23 -17.49
N VAL A 426 11.51 10.90 -17.50
CA VAL A 426 10.40 9.98 -17.76
C VAL A 426 9.48 9.94 -16.53
N PRO A 427 8.21 10.36 -16.62
CA PRO A 427 7.31 10.35 -15.47
C PRO A 427 7.01 8.94 -14.97
N THR A 428 6.98 8.78 -13.65
CA THR A 428 6.44 7.57 -13.00
C THR A 428 4.92 7.51 -13.21
N GLN A 429 4.36 6.30 -13.25
CA GLN A 429 2.91 6.07 -13.26
C GLN A 429 2.24 6.73 -12.05
N LEU A 430 0.99 7.17 -12.22
CA LEU A 430 0.20 7.79 -11.17
C LEU A 430 -1.24 7.27 -11.16
N TYR A 431 -1.94 7.53 -10.07
CA TYR A 431 -3.27 6.96 -9.82
C TYR A 431 -4.29 7.99 -9.34
N MET A 432 -5.49 7.99 -9.91
CA MET A 432 -6.65 8.68 -9.36
C MET A 432 -7.52 7.70 -8.57
N THR A 433 -7.40 7.72 -7.24
CA THR A 433 -8.11 6.81 -6.34
C THR A 433 -9.46 7.39 -5.94
N ASN A 434 -10.52 6.97 -6.63
CA ASN A 434 -11.89 7.30 -6.27
C ASN A 434 -12.40 6.43 -5.12
N MET A 435 -12.79 7.04 -4.01
CA MET A 435 -13.29 6.34 -2.83
C MET A 435 -14.81 6.13 -2.89
N GLY A 436 -15.28 5.50 -3.98
CA GLY A 436 -16.70 5.29 -4.30
C GLY A 436 -17.51 4.70 -3.15
N GLY A 437 -17.00 3.66 -2.48
CA GLY A 437 -17.72 3.05 -1.34
C GLY A 437 -17.93 4.02 -0.17
N ARG A 438 -17.00 4.96 0.07
CA ARG A 438 -17.18 6.00 1.10
C ARG A 438 -18.21 7.04 0.67
N PHE A 439 -18.29 7.33 -0.63
CA PHE A 439 -19.33 8.19 -1.18
C PHE A 439 -20.72 7.52 -1.06
N GLU A 440 -20.85 6.24 -1.38
CA GLU A 440 -22.07 5.45 -1.17
C GLU A 440 -22.53 5.51 0.30
N SER A 441 -21.58 5.37 1.24
CA SER A 441 -21.83 5.57 2.67
C SER A 441 -22.42 6.93 2.99
N HIS A 442 -21.80 7.98 2.49
CA HIS A 442 -22.21 9.34 2.77
C HIS A 442 -23.60 9.64 2.19
N LEU A 443 -23.91 9.17 0.97
CA LEU A 443 -25.23 9.32 0.37
C LEU A 443 -26.32 8.56 1.14
N ARG A 444 -26.01 7.36 1.64
CA ARG A 444 -26.91 6.60 2.51
C ARG A 444 -27.22 7.36 3.79
N GLU A 445 -26.19 7.90 4.44
CA GLU A 445 -26.36 8.71 5.64
C GLU A 445 -27.20 9.97 5.34
N ALA A 446 -26.91 10.69 4.26
CA ALA A 446 -27.69 11.87 3.85
C ALA A 446 -29.16 11.53 3.56
N LYS A 447 -29.43 10.39 2.91
CA LYS A 447 -30.81 9.96 2.65
C LYS A 447 -31.53 9.54 3.93
N LEU A 448 -30.87 8.84 4.84
CA LEU A 448 -31.42 8.52 6.15
C LEU A 448 -31.75 9.76 6.96
N GLU A 449 -30.84 10.74 6.99
CA GLU A 449 -31.07 12.03 7.67
C GLU A 449 -32.31 12.75 7.11
N SER A 450 -32.45 12.83 5.78
CA SER A 450 -33.65 13.37 5.12
C SER A 450 -34.93 12.64 5.52
N LEU A 451 -34.94 11.31 5.51
CA LEU A 451 -36.12 10.52 5.86
C LEU A 451 -36.50 10.67 7.35
N PHE A 452 -35.53 10.82 8.24
CA PHE A 452 -35.80 11.09 9.66
C PHE A 452 -36.30 12.51 9.89
N ASP A 453 -35.84 13.50 9.12
CA ASP A 453 -36.40 14.85 9.14
C ASP A 453 -37.86 14.85 8.64
N GLU A 454 -38.16 14.17 7.53
CA GLU A 454 -39.54 13.95 7.04
C GLU A 454 -40.42 13.26 8.09
N LEU A 455 -39.89 12.23 8.76
CA LEU A 455 -40.58 11.53 9.84
C LEU A 455 -40.86 12.47 11.02
N LYS A 456 -39.88 13.28 11.43
CA LYS A 456 -40.05 14.27 12.50
C LYS A 456 -41.14 15.27 12.16
N GLU A 457 -41.22 15.73 10.92
CA GLU A 457 -42.30 16.62 10.46
C GLU A 457 -43.67 15.92 10.50
N LEU A 458 -43.73 14.63 10.14
CA LEU A 458 -44.97 13.87 10.09
C LEU A 458 -45.54 13.49 11.47
N ILE A 459 -44.70 12.99 12.40
CA ILE A 459 -45.16 12.40 13.67
C ILE A 459 -44.71 13.17 14.92
N GLY A 460 -43.96 14.25 14.75
CA GLY A 460 -43.41 15.06 15.83
C GLY A 460 -42.09 14.51 16.40
N GLU A 461 -41.29 15.41 16.99
CA GLU A 461 -39.92 15.11 17.43
C GLU A 461 -39.84 13.97 18.45
N ASP A 462 -40.71 13.93 19.46
CA ASP A 462 -40.66 12.91 20.52
C ASP A 462 -40.89 11.49 19.97
N LYS A 463 -41.86 11.33 19.07
CA LYS A 463 -42.16 10.03 18.46
C LYS A 463 -41.08 9.64 17.45
N ALA A 464 -40.58 10.59 16.66
CA ALA A 464 -39.48 10.35 15.75
C ALA A 464 -38.19 9.98 16.53
N LEU A 465 -37.95 10.59 17.68
CA LEU A 465 -36.84 10.26 18.56
C LEU A 465 -36.97 8.83 19.13
N ALA A 466 -38.18 8.37 19.44
CA ALA A 466 -38.41 6.98 19.81
C ALA A 466 -38.00 6.00 18.69
N ARG A 467 -38.25 6.35 17.42
CA ARG A 467 -37.79 5.57 16.25
C ARG A 467 -36.28 5.57 16.10
N VAL A 468 -35.63 6.72 16.30
CA VAL A 468 -34.17 6.83 16.31
C VAL A 468 -33.56 5.94 17.41
N ASN A 469 -34.14 5.95 18.61
CA ASN A 469 -33.68 5.10 19.72
C ASN A 469 -33.90 3.61 19.45
N GLN A 470 -34.99 3.24 18.77
CA GLN A 470 -35.25 1.88 18.32
C GLN A 470 -34.14 1.41 17.36
N LEU A 471 -33.82 2.21 16.35
CA LEU A 471 -32.74 1.91 15.40
C LEU A 471 -31.38 1.85 16.12
N ALA A 472 -31.12 2.79 17.04
CA ALA A 472 -29.88 2.82 17.80
C ALA A 472 -29.68 1.59 18.68
N ALA A 473 -30.77 1.03 19.23
CA ALA A 473 -30.72 -0.23 19.97
C ALA A 473 -30.34 -1.40 19.05
N ALA A 474 -30.94 -1.48 17.85
CA ALA A 474 -30.61 -2.51 16.86
C ALA A 474 -29.15 -2.40 16.39
N ASN A 475 -28.63 -1.18 16.27
CA ASN A 475 -27.27 -0.90 15.80
C ASN A 475 -26.21 -0.90 16.90
N GLY A 476 -26.61 -1.07 18.17
CA GLY A 476 -25.69 -0.97 19.32
C GLY A 476 -25.09 0.43 19.53
N THR A 477 -25.76 1.49 19.06
CA THR A 477 -25.29 2.89 19.13
C THR A 477 -25.97 3.73 20.20
N LYS A 478 -26.76 3.12 21.07
CA LYS A 478 -27.52 3.82 22.11
C LYS A 478 -26.67 4.79 22.96
N ALA A 479 -25.48 4.38 23.39
CA ALA A 479 -24.58 5.25 24.15
C ALA A 479 -24.22 6.55 23.40
N LYS A 480 -23.88 6.44 22.10
CA LYS A 480 -23.56 7.60 21.25
C LYS A 480 -24.77 8.49 21.03
N VAL A 481 -25.96 7.89 20.91
CA VAL A 481 -27.22 8.63 20.78
C VAL A 481 -27.55 9.37 22.08
N ASP A 482 -27.34 8.75 23.24
CA ASP A 482 -27.61 9.37 24.54
C ASP A 482 -26.67 10.56 24.79
N GLU A 483 -25.40 10.48 24.38
CA GLU A 483 -24.42 11.58 24.44
C GLU A 483 -24.78 12.76 23.51
N ALA A 484 -25.47 12.50 22.40
CA ALA A 484 -25.83 13.52 21.43
C ALA A 484 -26.96 14.44 21.94
N LYS A 485 -26.77 15.75 21.82
CA LYS A 485 -27.63 16.78 22.44
C LYS A 485 -28.89 17.12 21.63
N THR A 486 -28.80 17.10 20.31
CA THR A 486 -29.87 17.54 19.40
C THR A 486 -30.45 16.35 18.65
N TYR A 487 -31.73 16.41 18.23
CA TYR A 487 -32.35 15.41 17.38
C TYR A 487 -31.46 15.02 16.17
N LYS A 488 -30.96 16.01 15.42
CA LYS A 488 -30.09 15.76 14.26
C LYS A 488 -28.81 14.99 14.63
N ALA A 489 -28.12 15.41 15.69
CA ALA A 489 -26.94 14.69 16.18
C ALA A 489 -27.25 13.26 16.65
N LYS A 490 -28.45 13.01 17.20
CA LYS A 490 -28.93 11.68 17.58
C LYS A 490 -29.19 10.80 16.36
N VAL A 491 -29.84 11.34 15.32
CA VAL A 491 -30.02 10.64 14.03
C VAL A 491 -28.66 10.25 13.47
N VAL A 492 -27.73 11.21 13.37
CA VAL A 492 -26.36 10.97 12.92
C VAL A 492 -25.71 9.83 13.69
N ALA A 493 -25.74 9.87 15.02
CA ALA A 493 -25.14 8.82 15.86
C ALA A 493 -25.75 7.43 15.63
N ALA A 494 -27.04 7.35 15.28
CA ALA A 494 -27.72 6.10 14.98
C ALA A 494 -27.44 5.57 13.56
N THR A 495 -27.20 6.45 12.59
CA THR A 495 -27.19 6.12 11.14
C THR A 495 -25.82 6.11 10.48
N ARG A 496 -24.74 6.50 11.18
CA ARG A 496 -23.36 6.44 10.63
C ARG A 496 -23.03 5.04 10.11
N PHE A 497 -22.29 4.98 9.00
CA PHE A 497 -21.95 3.74 8.32
C PHE A 497 -21.28 2.68 9.19
N ALA A 498 -20.43 3.10 10.13
CA ALA A 498 -19.78 2.20 11.07
C ALA A 498 -20.79 1.32 11.85
N SER A 499 -22.05 1.76 11.91
CA SER A 499 -23.14 1.13 12.64
C SER A 499 -24.32 0.72 11.75
N GLN A 500 -24.62 1.46 10.67
CA GLN A 500 -25.65 1.12 9.69
C GLN A 500 -25.05 0.96 8.29
N ARG A 501 -24.82 -0.29 7.87
CA ARG A 501 -24.11 -0.57 6.61
C ARG A 501 -25.00 -0.50 5.36
N THR A 502 -26.28 -0.83 5.50
CA THR A 502 -27.28 -0.91 4.43
C THR A 502 -28.63 -0.37 4.91
N LEU A 503 -29.58 -0.08 4.02
CA LEU A 503 -30.97 0.20 4.38
C LEU A 503 -31.74 -1.10 4.67
N ASP A 504 -31.48 -1.70 5.83
CA ASP A 504 -31.99 -3.02 6.22
C ASP A 504 -33.41 -3.01 6.83
N ALA A 505 -33.85 -4.18 7.33
CA ALA A 505 -35.15 -4.34 7.98
C ALA A 505 -35.34 -3.47 9.24
N ASN A 506 -34.28 -3.15 9.98
CA ASN A 506 -34.37 -2.28 11.15
C ASN A 506 -34.61 -0.82 10.73
N VAL A 507 -33.94 -0.39 9.66
CA VAL A 507 -34.21 0.91 9.02
C VAL A 507 -35.66 0.97 8.54
N ALA A 508 -36.14 -0.06 7.84
CA ALA A 508 -37.52 -0.13 7.37
C ALA A 508 -38.53 -0.06 8.52
N ALA A 509 -38.27 -0.74 9.64
CA ALA A 509 -39.13 -0.67 10.82
C ALA A 509 -39.15 0.74 11.46
N ALA A 510 -37.99 1.43 11.49
CA ALA A 510 -37.86 2.76 12.06
C ALA A 510 -38.53 3.85 11.19
N LEU A 511 -38.52 3.69 9.87
CA LEU A 511 -39.00 4.67 8.89
C LEU A 511 -40.33 4.28 8.21
N LYS A 512 -41.04 3.26 8.73
CA LYS A 512 -42.26 2.70 8.11
C LYS A 512 -43.37 3.71 7.79
N ASP A 513 -43.39 4.85 8.51
CA ASP A 513 -44.41 5.88 8.37
C ASP A 513 -44.10 6.85 7.19
N VAL A 514 -42.87 6.82 6.64
CA VAL A 514 -42.41 7.69 5.53
C VAL A 514 -41.83 6.94 4.33
N ALA A 515 -41.42 5.68 4.49
CA ALA A 515 -40.87 4.88 3.40
C ALA A 515 -41.24 3.39 3.53
N SER A 516 -41.59 2.75 2.41
CA SER A 516 -41.79 1.30 2.36
C SER A 516 -40.45 0.55 2.34
N ALA A 517 -40.46 -0.72 2.75
CA ALA A 517 -39.26 -1.57 2.67
C ALA A 517 -38.76 -1.74 1.22
N ALA A 518 -39.67 -1.85 0.25
CA ALA A 518 -39.33 -1.95 -1.17
C ALA A 518 -38.70 -0.65 -1.71
N ASP A 519 -39.18 0.51 -1.28
CA ASP A 519 -38.58 1.79 -1.65
C ASP A 519 -37.18 1.95 -1.07
N LEU A 520 -36.98 1.54 0.19
CA LEU A 520 -35.66 1.56 0.84
C LEU A 520 -34.68 0.61 0.16
N GLN A 521 -35.12 -0.58 -0.25
CA GLN A 521 -34.29 -1.49 -1.04
C GLN A 521 -33.90 -0.86 -2.39
N THR A 522 -34.86 -0.23 -3.09
CA THR A 522 -34.57 0.48 -4.34
C THR A 522 -33.55 1.61 -4.13
N TRP A 523 -33.64 2.32 -3.00
CA TRP A 523 -32.64 3.33 -2.62
C TRP A 523 -31.27 2.71 -2.36
N GLU A 524 -31.20 1.59 -1.65
CA GLU A 524 -29.94 0.89 -1.36
C GLU A 524 -29.25 0.45 -2.65
N GLU A 525 -30.00 -0.14 -3.58
CA GLU A 525 -29.50 -0.58 -4.89
C GLU A 525 -29.02 0.59 -5.74
N ALA A 526 -29.73 1.72 -5.73
CA ALA A 526 -29.31 2.92 -6.45
C ALA A 526 -28.06 3.54 -5.81
N ILE A 527 -28.04 3.72 -4.48
CA ILE A 527 -26.91 4.26 -3.74
C ILE A 527 -25.68 3.39 -3.97
N GLY A 528 -25.81 2.06 -3.92
CA GLY A 528 -24.73 1.11 -4.19
C GLY A 528 -24.13 1.20 -5.60
N LYS A 529 -24.74 1.94 -6.54
CA LYS A 529 -24.19 2.18 -7.89
C LYS A 529 -23.50 3.54 -8.01
N SER A 530 -23.66 4.44 -7.03
CA SER A 530 -23.19 5.83 -7.11
C SER A 530 -21.68 5.98 -7.29
N GLY A 531 -20.86 5.19 -6.57
CA GLY A 531 -19.41 5.19 -6.74
C GLY A 531 -18.98 4.75 -8.15
N THR A 532 -19.64 3.71 -8.67
CA THR A 532 -19.42 3.23 -10.05
C THR A 532 -19.84 4.30 -11.07
N LEU A 533 -20.96 4.99 -10.87
CA LEU A 533 -21.41 6.07 -11.77
C LEU A 533 -20.38 7.20 -11.87
N VAL A 534 -19.82 7.65 -10.74
CA VAL A 534 -18.72 8.64 -10.72
C VAL A 534 -17.53 8.11 -11.50
N ALA A 535 -17.11 6.86 -11.24
CA ALA A 535 -15.99 6.23 -11.91
C ALA A 535 -16.15 6.15 -13.44
N ARG A 536 -17.31 5.69 -13.92
CA ARG A 536 -17.61 5.62 -15.35
C ARG A 536 -17.56 7.00 -16.00
N ARG A 537 -18.15 8.00 -15.34
CA ARG A 537 -18.20 9.37 -15.88
C ARG A 537 -16.79 9.98 -15.97
N ALA A 538 -16.02 9.92 -14.90
CA ALA A 538 -14.68 10.51 -14.90
C ALA A 538 -13.70 9.74 -15.79
N TRP A 539 -13.76 8.40 -15.79
CA TRP A 539 -12.97 7.60 -16.71
C TRP A 539 -13.29 7.93 -18.17
N GLY A 540 -14.59 8.04 -18.49
CA GLY A 540 -15.06 8.38 -19.82
C GLY A 540 -14.53 9.73 -20.34
N ILE A 541 -14.37 10.74 -19.46
CA ILE A 541 -13.83 12.06 -19.84
C ILE A 541 -12.42 11.95 -20.42
N PHE A 542 -11.59 11.04 -19.93
CA PHE A 542 -10.19 10.93 -20.34
C PHE A 542 -9.91 9.79 -21.32
N TRP A 543 -10.57 8.64 -21.14
CA TRP A 543 -10.15 7.38 -21.77
C TRP A 543 -11.22 6.71 -22.63
N ALA A 544 -12.44 7.25 -22.71
CA ALA A 544 -13.40 6.76 -23.70
C ALA A 544 -12.85 6.90 -25.13
N GLU A 545 -13.38 6.08 -26.03
CA GLU A 545 -13.00 6.08 -27.44
C GLU A 545 -13.09 7.50 -28.04
N GLY A 546 -12.05 7.89 -28.79
CA GLY A 546 -11.95 9.23 -29.38
C GLY A 546 -11.51 10.36 -28.44
N ASN A 547 -11.59 10.20 -27.11
CA ASN A 547 -11.16 11.25 -26.17
C ASN A 547 -9.64 11.33 -26.01
N ARG A 548 -8.94 10.19 -26.15
CA ARG A 548 -7.46 10.13 -26.05
C ARG A 548 -6.77 11.12 -26.99
N ASP A 549 -7.12 11.13 -28.26
CA ASP A 549 -6.50 11.99 -29.27
C ASP A 549 -6.80 13.49 -29.04
N LYS A 550 -7.99 13.81 -28.52
CA LYS A 550 -8.36 15.17 -28.12
C LYS A 550 -7.45 15.66 -26.98
N TRP A 551 -7.23 14.82 -25.97
CA TRP A 551 -6.30 15.12 -24.87
C TRP A 551 -4.85 15.26 -25.34
N VAL A 552 -4.37 14.36 -26.22
CA VAL A 552 -3.03 14.47 -26.82
C VAL A 552 -2.85 15.82 -27.51
N ASN A 553 -3.81 16.22 -28.37
CA ASN A 553 -3.76 17.49 -29.08
C ASN A 553 -3.79 18.69 -28.12
N TYR A 554 -4.63 18.63 -27.09
CA TYR A 554 -4.68 19.66 -26.05
C TYR A 554 -3.34 19.81 -25.32
N LEU A 555 -2.74 18.69 -24.90
CA LEU A 555 -1.45 18.69 -24.21
C LEU A 555 -0.33 19.23 -25.08
N CYS A 556 -0.27 18.85 -26.36
CA CYS A 556 0.69 19.39 -27.31
C CYS A 556 0.58 20.91 -27.43
N ARG A 557 -0.64 21.44 -27.59
CA ARG A 557 -0.88 22.89 -27.69
C ARG A 557 -0.58 23.64 -26.40
N LYS A 558 -1.10 23.15 -25.27
CA LYS A 558 -1.01 23.83 -23.97
C LYS A 558 0.39 23.79 -23.40
N HIS A 559 1.04 22.64 -23.49
CA HIS A 559 2.34 22.41 -22.87
C HIS A 559 3.49 22.42 -23.86
N GLN A 560 3.28 22.57 -25.18
CA GLN A 560 4.37 22.64 -26.16
C GLN A 560 5.29 21.39 -26.08
N ILE A 561 4.66 20.22 -26.12
CA ILE A 561 5.31 18.90 -26.11
C ILE A 561 4.91 18.12 -27.36
N THR A 562 5.67 17.09 -27.71
CA THR A 562 5.40 16.26 -28.89
C THR A 562 4.19 15.34 -28.66
N ARG A 563 3.65 14.77 -29.76
CA ARG A 563 2.56 13.79 -29.70
C ARG A 563 2.95 12.55 -28.91
N GLU A 564 4.18 12.05 -29.10
CA GLU A 564 4.74 10.90 -28.38
C GLU A 564 4.85 11.18 -26.89
N GLN A 565 5.38 12.36 -26.53
CA GLN A 565 5.46 12.82 -25.15
C GLN A 565 4.09 12.91 -24.49
N ALA A 566 3.10 13.53 -25.16
CA ALA A 566 1.74 13.59 -24.66
C ALA A 566 1.08 12.20 -24.54
N GLY A 567 1.35 11.31 -25.49
CA GLY A 567 0.90 9.91 -25.45
C GLY A 567 1.46 9.13 -24.26
N LEU A 568 2.74 9.33 -23.95
CA LEU A 568 3.40 8.77 -22.77
C LEU A 568 2.80 9.32 -21.47
N ILE A 569 2.58 10.64 -21.37
CA ILE A 569 1.92 11.23 -20.19
C ILE A 569 0.57 10.56 -19.95
N LEU A 570 -0.26 10.43 -20.99
CA LEU A 570 -1.59 9.83 -20.85
C LEU A 570 -1.54 8.33 -20.55
N SER A 571 -0.53 7.58 -20.99
CA SER A 571 -0.41 6.16 -20.62
C SER A 571 -0.03 5.97 -19.14
N ARG A 572 0.57 6.99 -18.51
CA ARG A 572 0.96 6.98 -17.09
C ARG A 572 -0.16 7.33 -16.11
N VAL A 573 -1.27 7.91 -16.56
CA VAL A 573 -2.41 8.21 -15.68
C VAL A 573 -3.33 7.01 -15.59
N CYS A 574 -3.45 6.41 -14.41
CA CYS A 574 -4.38 5.31 -14.19
C CYS A 574 -5.54 5.72 -13.30
N TYR A 575 -6.73 5.32 -13.68
CA TYR A 575 -7.91 5.39 -12.85
C TYR A 575 -7.95 4.20 -11.88
N LEU A 576 -8.35 4.47 -10.64
CA LEU A 576 -8.33 3.49 -9.55
C LEU A 576 -9.67 3.56 -8.80
N PRO A 577 -10.67 2.76 -9.21
CA PRO A 577 -11.95 2.67 -8.52
C PRO A 577 -11.70 1.94 -7.18
N ALA A 578 -12.09 2.57 -6.08
CA ALA A 578 -11.91 2.01 -4.73
C ALA A 578 -13.26 1.75 -4.04
N SER A 579 -14.32 1.43 -4.79
CA SER A 579 -15.51 0.81 -4.19
C SER A 579 -15.19 -0.67 -3.97
N LYS A 580 -15.08 -1.10 -2.71
CA LYS A 580 -14.59 -2.42 -2.27
C LYS A 580 -15.54 -3.03 -1.25
N ARG A 581 -16.84 -2.81 -1.47
CA ARG A 581 -17.87 -3.20 -0.50
C ARG A 581 -18.56 -4.48 -0.90
N LYS A 582 -18.67 -4.70 -2.21
CA LYS A 582 -19.26 -5.87 -2.81
C LYS A 582 -18.44 -6.28 -4.04
N PRO A 583 -18.26 -7.58 -4.31
CA PRO A 583 -17.39 -8.04 -5.39
C PRO A 583 -17.78 -7.50 -6.77
N GLN A 584 -19.06 -7.16 -6.97
CA GLN A 584 -19.56 -6.54 -8.20
C GLN A 584 -18.88 -5.21 -8.52
N ASP A 585 -18.40 -4.47 -7.51
CA ASP A 585 -17.73 -3.19 -7.74
C ASP A 585 -16.47 -3.36 -8.62
N THR A 586 -15.75 -4.47 -8.44
CA THR A 586 -14.60 -4.84 -9.29
C THR A 586 -15.07 -5.10 -10.72
N TYR A 587 -16.06 -5.98 -10.87
CA TYR A 587 -16.55 -6.42 -12.17
C TYR A 587 -17.29 -5.35 -12.98
N TRP A 588 -17.90 -4.35 -12.35
CA TRP A 588 -18.62 -3.26 -13.03
C TRP A 588 -17.73 -2.16 -13.61
N THR A 589 -16.43 -2.21 -13.33
CA THR A 589 -15.46 -1.18 -13.72
C THR A 589 -14.18 -1.78 -14.30
N LEU A 590 -14.27 -2.95 -14.95
CA LEU A 590 -13.12 -3.52 -15.67
C LEU A 590 -12.85 -2.71 -16.95
N ALA A 591 -11.57 -2.51 -17.23
CA ALA A 591 -11.07 -1.92 -18.47
C ALA A 591 -9.60 -2.32 -18.67
N GLY A 592 -9.22 -2.65 -19.90
CA GLY A 592 -7.84 -3.00 -20.23
C GLY A 592 -6.90 -1.79 -20.24
N ALA A 593 -7.43 -0.59 -20.51
CA ALA A 593 -6.65 0.64 -20.64
C ALA A 593 -6.81 1.56 -19.44
N ASN A 594 -5.69 2.09 -18.95
CA ASN A 594 -5.66 3.18 -17.95
C ASN A 594 -6.51 2.91 -16.69
N MET A 595 -6.69 1.64 -16.33
CA MET A 595 -7.41 1.20 -15.13
C MET A 595 -6.48 0.32 -14.29
N VAL A 596 -6.50 0.50 -12.97
CA VAL A 596 -5.89 -0.41 -11.99
C VAL A 596 -6.86 -0.52 -10.81
N HIS A 597 -7.35 -1.71 -10.50
CA HIS A 597 -8.13 -1.93 -9.28
C HIS A 597 -7.19 -2.12 -8.11
N THR A 598 -7.37 -1.40 -6.99
CA THR A 598 -6.75 -1.83 -5.73
C THR A 598 -7.77 -2.48 -4.85
N GLU A 599 -7.42 -3.51 -4.11
CA GLU A 599 -8.40 -4.31 -3.38
C GLU A 599 -7.93 -4.64 -1.97
N PHE A 600 -8.87 -4.63 -1.02
CA PHE A 600 -8.57 -5.16 0.31
C PHE A 600 -8.41 -6.69 0.24
N PRO A 601 -7.57 -7.29 1.11
CA PRO A 601 -7.27 -8.72 0.99
C PRO A 601 -8.48 -9.65 1.10
N ASN A 602 -9.50 -9.29 1.90
CA ASN A 602 -10.76 -10.02 1.99
C ASN A 602 -11.70 -9.78 0.80
N HIS A 603 -11.65 -8.59 0.20
CA HIS A 603 -12.40 -8.29 -1.02
C HIS A 603 -11.89 -9.14 -2.18
N GLN A 604 -10.58 -9.35 -2.26
CA GLN A 604 -9.96 -10.24 -3.26
C GLN A 604 -10.59 -11.64 -3.24
N GLU A 605 -10.77 -12.21 -2.04
CA GLU A 605 -11.40 -13.52 -1.86
C GLU A 605 -12.89 -13.49 -2.23
N ASN A 606 -13.61 -12.40 -1.94
CA ASN A 606 -15.02 -12.28 -2.32
C ASN A 606 -15.21 -12.22 -3.84
N VAL A 607 -14.34 -11.51 -4.55
CA VAL A 607 -14.33 -11.45 -6.03
C VAL A 607 -13.99 -12.81 -6.62
N ARG A 608 -12.99 -13.52 -6.04
CA ARG A 608 -12.64 -14.89 -6.42
C ARG A 608 -13.84 -15.83 -6.27
N LYS A 609 -14.52 -15.80 -5.12
CA LYS A 609 -15.73 -16.60 -4.86
C LYS A 609 -16.87 -16.29 -5.82
N MET A 610 -17.12 -15.02 -6.11
CA MET A 610 -18.16 -14.64 -7.07
C MET A 610 -17.87 -15.20 -8.48
N ALA A 611 -16.60 -15.37 -8.86
CA ALA A 611 -16.24 -15.99 -10.13
C ALA A 611 -16.56 -17.50 -10.19
N GLU A 612 -16.82 -18.14 -9.05
CA GLU A 612 -17.18 -19.56 -8.94
C GLU A 612 -18.70 -19.79 -8.98
N ASP A 613 -19.51 -18.72 -8.95
CA ASP A 613 -20.97 -18.83 -8.94
C ASP A 613 -21.51 -19.46 -10.25
N PRO A 614 -22.46 -20.40 -10.19
CA PRO A 614 -23.08 -20.97 -11.39
C PRO A 614 -23.80 -19.89 -12.21
N GLY A 615 -23.20 -19.48 -13.33
CA GLY A 615 -23.71 -18.42 -14.20
C GLY A 615 -22.79 -17.21 -14.34
N PHE A 616 -21.69 -17.15 -13.58
CA PHE A 616 -20.66 -16.14 -13.83
C PHE A 616 -19.96 -16.38 -15.17
N THR A 617 -19.91 -15.36 -16.02
CA THR A 617 -19.03 -15.31 -17.19
C THR A 617 -18.25 -14.01 -17.22
N MET A 618 -16.94 -14.10 -17.46
CA MET A 618 -16.07 -12.92 -17.55
C MET A 618 -16.45 -12.00 -18.72
N ASP A 619 -16.98 -12.58 -19.80
CA ASP A 619 -17.30 -11.85 -21.03
C ASP A 619 -18.39 -10.78 -20.80
N ASP A 620 -19.29 -10.98 -19.84
CA ASP A 620 -20.33 -10.02 -19.45
C ASP A 620 -19.76 -8.72 -18.86
N TYR A 621 -18.48 -8.75 -18.43
CA TYR A 621 -17.83 -7.65 -17.72
C TYR A 621 -16.67 -7.02 -18.48
N VAL A 622 -16.36 -7.48 -19.69
CA VAL A 622 -15.28 -6.90 -20.51
C VAL A 622 -15.61 -5.44 -20.84
N GLU A 623 -14.70 -4.52 -20.51
CA GLU A 623 -14.88 -3.06 -20.69
C GLU A 623 -16.15 -2.52 -20.01
N SER A 624 -16.58 -3.14 -18.91
CA SER A 624 -17.80 -2.78 -18.18
C SER A 624 -17.81 -1.37 -17.58
N ILE A 625 -16.65 -0.70 -17.53
CA ILE A 625 -16.57 0.73 -17.25
C ILE A 625 -17.39 1.57 -18.24
N THR A 626 -17.63 1.07 -19.45
CA THR A 626 -18.40 1.76 -20.50
C THR A 626 -19.90 1.50 -20.42
N HIS A 627 -20.32 0.50 -19.63
CA HIS A 627 -21.73 0.13 -19.51
C HIS A 627 -22.57 1.22 -18.84
N GLN A 628 -23.86 1.24 -19.13
CA GLN A 628 -24.81 2.17 -18.51
C GLN A 628 -25.70 1.43 -17.51
N PHE A 629 -25.98 2.08 -16.38
CA PHE A 629 -27.09 1.66 -15.54
C PHE A 629 -28.39 2.28 -16.06
N PRO A 630 -29.56 1.72 -15.70
CA PRO A 630 -30.85 2.32 -16.03
C PRO A 630 -30.94 3.80 -15.61
N ASP A 631 -31.56 4.62 -16.46
CA ASP A 631 -31.68 6.08 -16.28
C ASP A 631 -32.35 6.50 -14.96
N ASP A 632 -33.27 5.69 -14.46
CA ASP A 632 -33.98 5.93 -13.21
C ASP A 632 -33.03 5.92 -12.00
N VAL A 633 -31.90 5.21 -12.08
CA VAL A 633 -30.86 5.23 -11.04
C VAL A 633 -30.29 6.63 -10.89
N VAL A 634 -29.83 7.25 -11.98
CA VAL A 634 -29.24 8.61 -11.95
C VAL A 634 -30.32 9.63 -11.59
N LYS A 635 -31.53 9.52 -12.15
CA LYS A 635 -32.65 10.43 -11.84
C LYS A 635 -33.00 10.39 -10.35
N ARG A 636 -33.08 9.19 -9.76
CA ARG A 636 -33.35 8.99 -8.33
C ARG A 636 -32.21 9.54 -7.48
N LEU A 637 -30.96 9.18 -7.77
CA LEU A 637 -29.82 9.68 -7.00
C LEU A 637 -29.68 11.21 -7.08
N SER A 638 -30.03 11.82 -8.22
CA SER A 638 -30.00 13.28 -8.40
C SER A 638 -30.96 14.04 -7.49
N THR A 639 -31.90 13.37 -6.82
CA THR A 639 -32.71 14.03 -5.78
C THR A 639 -31.95 14.19 -4.46
N ILE A 640 -30.78 13.55 -4.30
CA ILE A 640 -29.87 13.77 -3.16
C ILE A 640 -28.89 14.89 -3.56
N PRO A 641 -28.91 16.06 -2.89
CA PRO A 641 -28.04 17.19 -3.27
C PRO A 641 -26.56 16.83 -3.35
N ASP A 642 -26.06 16.06 -2.39
CA ASP A 642 -24.65 15.64 -2.34
C ASP A 642 -24.28 14.69 -3.49
N PHE A 643 -25.23 13.94 -4.06
CA PHE A 643 -24.97 13.17 -5.27
C PHE A 643 -24.78 14.08 -6.48
N ARG A 644 -25.64 15.09 -6.66
CA ARG A 644 -25.49 16.06 -7.76
C ARG A 644 -24.15 16.77 -7.69
N VAL A 645 -23.77 17.25 -6.51
CA VAL A 645 -22.46 17.87 -6.26
C VAL A 645 -21.32 16.89 -6.58
N GLY A 646 -21.50 15.61 -6.27
CA GLY A 646 -20.49 14.58 -6.55
C GLY A 646 -20.39 14.14 -8.02
N TYR A 647 -21.49 14.21 -8.75
CA TYR A 647 -21.61 13.65 -10.09
C TYR A 647 -21.47 14.71 -11.21
N GLU A 648 -21.83 15.97 -10.94
CA GLU A 648 -21.72 17.08 -11.90
C GLU A 648 -20.32 17.73 -11.87
N LEU A 649 -19.95 18.41 -12.97
CA LEU A 649 -18.78 19.29 -13.04
C LEU A 649 -19.10 20.69 -12.55
N ASN A 650 -18.08 21.53 -12.39
CA ASN A 650 -18.24 22.98 -12.21
C ASN A 650 -18.07 23.72 -13.55
N GLY A 651 -18.35 25.03 -13.55
CA GLY A 651 -18.29 25.87 -14.76
C GLY A 651 -16.89 25.95 -15.41
N GLU A 652 -15.82 26.02 -14.61
CA GLU A 652 -14.43 26.09 -15.10
C GLU A 652 -14.02 24.80 -15.83
N LEU A 653 -14.32 23.65 -15.22
CA LEU A 653 -14.03 22.35 -15.82
C LEU A 653 -14.85 22.14 -17.11
N SER A 654 -16.13 22.54 -17.10
CA SER A 654 -16.97 22.50 -18.29
C SER A 654 -16.40 23.34 -19.44
N GLN A 655 -15.84 24.51 -19.15
CA GLN A 655 -15.16 25.32 -20.16
C GLN A 655 -13.88 24.65 -20.67
N THR A 656 -13.10 24.04 -19.77
CA THR A 656 -11.88 23.31 -20.13
C THR A 656 -12.19 22.14 -21.06
N LEU A 657 -13.22 21.34 -20.75
CA LEU A 657 -13.63 20.21 -21.60
C LEU A 657 -14.05 20.67 -23.00
N ARG A 658 -14.78 21.80 -23.12
CA ARG A 658 -15.10 22.41 -24.42
C ARG A 658 -13.85 22.83 -25.21
N GLN A 659 -12.81 23.34 -24.54
CA GLN A 659 -11.53 23.68 -25.20
C GLN A 659 -10.75 22.45 -25.68
N VAL A 660 -10.88 21.32 -24.97
CA VAL A 660 -10.32 20.03 -25.39
C VAL A 660 -11.13 19.44 -26.55
N GLY A 661 -12.44 19.75 -26.62
CA GLY A 661 -13.39 19.19 -27.57
C GLY A 661 -14.11 17.95 -27.02
N ILE A 662 -14.23 17.81 -25.70
CA ILE A 662 -14.97 16.73 -25.04
C ILE A 662 -16.44 17.16 -24.93
N ASP A 663 -17.31 16.42 -25.62
CA ASP A 663 -18.75 16.67 -25.66
C ASP A 663 -19.47 15.84 -24.61
N GLY A 664 -20.56 16.39 -24.04
CA GLY A 664 -21.40 15.69 -23.07
C GLY A 664 -22.13 16.64 -22.12
N ASP A 665 -23.23 16.16 -21.54
CA ASP A 665 -23.88 16.83 -20.41
C ASP A 665 -23.28 16.34 -19.09
N PHE A 666 -22.42 17.19 -18.52
CA PHE A 666 -21.75 16.93 -17.26
C PHE A 666 -22.32 17.76 -16.10
N GLY A 667 -23.37 18.56 -16.33
CA GLY A 667 -23.86 19.52 -15.35
C GLY A 667 -22.85 20.62 -14.97
N ILE A 668 -23.29 21.54 -14.11
CA ILE A 668 -22.48 22.67 -13.61
C ILE A 668 -22.57 22.86 -12.08
N GLY A 669 -23.27 21.96 -11.38
CA GLY A 669 -23.48 22.00 -9.93
C GLY A 669 -22.38 21.33 -9.09
N GLY A 670 -21.31 20.86 -9.72
CA GLY A 670 -20.14 20.31 -9.03
C GLY A 670 -19.37 21.37 -8.24
N HIS A 671 -18.66 20.93 -7.20
CA HIS A 671 -17.94 21.84 -6.30
C HIS A 671 -16.53 22.23 -6.83
N THR A 672 -16.03 23.37 -6.37
CA THR A 672 -14.68 23.91 -6.65
C THR A 672 -13.63 23.41 -5.63
N PRO A 673 -12.32 23.52 -5.92
CA PRO A 673 -11.25 23.17 -4.97
C PRO A 673 -11.41 23.79 -3.58
N GLU A 674 -11.87 25.03 -3.52
CA GLU A 674 -12.08 25.80 -2.29
C GLU A 674 -13.20 25.21 -1.43
N GLN A 675 -14.13 24.47 -2.04
CA GLN A 675 -15.26 23.82 -1.37
C GLN A 675 -14.97 22.38 -0.93
N TRP A 676 -13.87 21.76 -1.37
CA TRP A 676 -13.52 20.38 -0.98
C TRP A 676 -13.46 20.16 0.53
N PRO A 677 -12.90 21.06 1.37
CA PRO A 677 -12.85 20.86 2.81
C PRO A 677 -14.23 20.74 3.47
N GLU A 678 -15.27 21.29 2.85
CA GLU A 678 -16.64 21.30 3.37
C GLU A 678 -17.47 20.10 2.88
N PHE A 679 -16.96 19.32 1.92
CA PHE A 679 -17.70 18.17 1.40
C PHE A 679 -17.74 17.04 2.43
N GLY A 680 -18.93 16.52 2.73
CA GLY A 680 -19.13 15.61 3.85
C GLY A 680 -18.30 14.32 3.78
N SER A 681 -18.03 13.80 2.58
CA SER A 681 -17.14 12.63 2.42
C SER A 681 -15.67 12.97 2.73
N VAL A 682 -15.21 14.17 2.39
CA VAL A 682 -13.85 14.66 2.67
C VAL A 682 -13.65 14.82 4.18
N GLN A 683 -14.57 15.52 4.85
CA GLN A 683 -14.50 15.79 6.29
C GLN A 683 -14.40 14.50 7.12
N LYS A 684 -15.27 13.53 6.83
CA LYS A 684 -15.32 12.24 7.53
C LYS A 684 -14.01 11.47 7.37
N THR A 685 -13.52 11.32 6.14
CA THR A 685 -12.30 10.55 5.87
C THR A 685 -11.04 11.23 6.41
N LEU A 686 -10.93 12.56 6.31
CA LEU A 686 -9.79 13.27 6.90
C LEU A 686 -9.75 13.11 8.41
N THR A 687 -10.90 13.17 9.07
CA THR A 687 -11.00 12.98 10.52
C THR A 687 -10.49 11.58 10.91
N GLU A 688 -10.94 10.55 10.20
CA GLU A 688 -10.50 9.17 10.41
C GLU A 688 -9.00 8.99 10.16
N PHE A 689 -8.48 9.53 9.06
CA PHE A 689 -7.06 9.39 8.69
C PHE A 689 -6.14 10.10 9.67
N LYS A 690 -6.51 11.30 10.15
CA LYS A 690 -5.75 12.01 11.19
C LYS A 690 -5.74 11.25 12.50
N ALA A 691 -6.90 10.79 12.97
CA ALA A 691 -6.99 10.02 14.21
C ALA A 691 -6.17 8.72 14.15
N ALA A 692 -6.19 8.03 13.01
CA ALA A 692 -5.38 6.83 12.81
C ALA A 692 -3.88 7.12 12.74
N TYR A 693 -3.48 8.20 12.06
CA TYR A 693 -2.09 8.63 12.02
C TYR A 693 -1.57 8.99 13.41
N ASP A 694 -2.33 9.77 14.18
CA ASP A 694 -1.94 10.19 15.52
C ASP A 694 -1.79 8.99 16.47
N LYS A 695 -2.70 8.01 16.37
CA LYS A 695 -2.59 6.75 17.10
C LYS A 695 -1.31 6.00 16.70
N PHE A 696 -1.08 5.81 15.40
CA PHE A 696 0.11 5.10 14.90
C PHE A 696 1.40 5.80 15.34
N ARG A 697 1.48 7.13 15.25
CA ARG A 697 2.60 7.93 15.76
C ARG A 697 2.84 7.65 17.25
N GLY A 698 1.79 7.60 18.06
CA GLY A 698 1.89 7.26 19.49
C GLY A 698 2.40 5.84 19.76
N ASP A 699 1.90 4.86 19.00
CA ASP A 699 2.33 3.46 19.10
C ASP A 699 3.81 3.31 18.74
N ILE A 700 4.25 3.94 17.64
CA ILE A 700 5.65 3.92 17.19
C ILE A 700 6.58 4.64 18.15
N LEU A 701 6.17 5.78 18.73
CA LEU A 701 6.95 6.46 19.76
C LEU A 701 7.17 5.57 20.99
N SER A 702 6.14 4.82 21.39
CA SER A 702 6.25 3.84 22.48
C SER A 702 7.25 2.73 22.15
N LEU A 703 7.26 2.23 20.91
CA LEU A 703 8.26 1.27 20.44
C LEU A 703 9.67 1.86 20.38
N PHE A 704 9.80 3.12 19.96
CA PHE A 704 11.07 3.83 19.90
C PHE A 704 11.67 4.02 21.29
N ASP A 705 10.88 4.43 22.28
CA ASP A 705 11.34 4.60 23.66
C ASP A 705 11.84 3.29 24.25
N ALA A 706 11.15 2.17 23.97
CA ALA A 706 11.60 0.84 24.34
C ALA A 706 12.93 0.46 23.67
N ALA A 707 13.15 0.84 22.41
CA ALA A 707 14.40 0.59 21.69
C ALA A 707 15.56 1.49 22.13
N ALA A 708 15.27 2.76 22.44
CA ALA A 708 16.26 3.76 22.80
C ALA A 708 16.82 3.56 24.21
N GLY A 709 16.04 2.92 25.10
CA GLY A 709 16.38 2.75 26.51
C GLY A 709 16.30 4.08 27.29
N PRO A 710 16.45 4.06 28.62
CA PRO A 710 16.28 5.25 29.44
C PRO A 710 17.19 6.39 28.98
N VAL A 711 16.61 7.58 28.78
CA VAL A 711 17.37 8.81 28.61
C VAL A 711 18.15 9.01 29.90
N ALA A 712 19.48 8.99 29.84
CA ALA A 712 20.30 9.36 30.99
C ALA A 712 19.87 10.77 31.39
N LYS A 713 19.18 10.90 32.53
CA LYS A 713 18.89 12.21 33.13
C LYS A 713 20.24 12.91 33.23
N ALA A 714 20.40 14.02 32.50
CA ALA A 714 21.54 14.89 32.65
C ALA A 714 21.72 15.12 34.15
N ALA A 715 22.84 14.63 34.70
CA ALA A 715 23.15 14.83 36.09
C ALA A 715 23.09 16.34 36.33
N ALA A 716 22.16 16.75 37.20
CA ALA A 716 22.13 18.13 37.68
C ALA A 716 23.55 18.49 38.11
N PRO A 717 24.08 19.67 37.74
CA PRO A 717 25.45 20.02 38.04
C PRO A 717 25.68 19.82 39.53
N ARG A 718 26.62 18.93 39.86
CA ARG A 718 27.06 18.70 41.24
C ARG A 718 27.40 20.07 41.81
N LYS A 719 26.61 20.53 42.79
CA LYS A 719 27.00 21.65 43.65
C LYS A 719 28.39 21.30 44.18
N SER A 720 29.39 22.06 43.73
CA SER A 720 30.75 21.96 44.23
C SER A 720 30.70 22.10 45.75
N ALA A 721 31.18 21.08 46.46
CA ALA A 721 31.36 21.14 47.88
C ALA A 721 32.30 22.31 48.21
N ALA A 722 31.79 23.28 48.96
CA ALA A 722 32.58 24.36 49.50
C ALA A 722 33.61 23.79 50.48
N ALA A 723 34.90 23.98 50.18
CA ALA A 723 35.96 23.85 51.17
C ALA A 723 35.82 24.97 52.22
N LYS A 724 36.08 24.61 53.48
CA LYS A 724 35.94 25.44 54.68
C LYS A 724 36.77 26.74 54.63
N PRO A 725 36.33 27.78 55.36
CA PRO A 725 36.93 29.11 55.37
C PRO A 725 38.17 29.19 56.28
N VAL A 726 39.20 29.91 55.83
CA VAL A 726 40.30 30.40 56.66
C VAL A 726 39.98 31.83 57.12
N ALA A 727 40.44 32.15 58.33
CA ALA A 727 39.97 33.18 59.22
C ALA A 727 40.06 34.65 58.75
N LYS A 728 39.17 35.44 59.37
CA LYS A 728 39.03 36.90 59.38
C LYS A 728 40.34 37.69 59.49
N ARG A 729 40.41 38.81 58.75
CA ARG A 729 40.83 40.11 59.32
C ARG A 729 40.15 41.27 58.58
N ALA A 730 39.97 42.36 59.32
CA ALA A 730 38.97 43.40 59.16
C ALA A 730 39.28 44.44 58.07
N ALA A 731 38.24 45.10 57.54
CA ALA A 731 37.85 46.46 57.92
C ALA A 731 36.80 47.03 56.94
N ALA A 732 35.79 47.72 57.50
CA ALA A 732 35.20 49.00 57.08
C ALA A 732 34.91 49.26 55.58
N LYS A 733 33.82 49.89 55.12
CA LYS A 733 32.65 50.57 55.70
C LYS A 733 31.84 51.10 54.49
N THR A 734 30.51 50.88 54.48
CA THR A 734 29.46 51.79 53.96
C THR A 734 29.35 52.13 52.45
N PRO A 735 28.16 52.61 51.95
CA PRO A 735 27.40 51.95 50.88
C PRO A 735 26.89 52.93 49.79
N VAL A 736 25.79 52.56 49.10
CA VAL A 736 24.83 53.43 48.35
C VAL A 736 25.22 53.58 46.85
N ARG A 737 24.35 53.50 45.82
CA ARG A 737 22.92 53.86 45.67
C ARG A 737 22.26 53.12 44.48
N LYS A 738 20.95 52.90 44.62
CA LYS A 738 19.96 52.63 43.54
C LYS A 738 19.81 53.84 42.59
N VAL A 739 19.27 53.60 41.39
CA VAL A 739 18.17 54.31 40.65
C VAL A 739 18.27 53.82 39.19
N SER A 740 17.40 52.94 38.67
CA SER A 740 16.02 53.10 38.16
C SER A 740 15.85 53.82 36.81
N LYS A 741 15.13 53.11 35.92
CA LYS A 741 14.09 53.54 34.96
C LYS A 741 14.44 53.93 33.51
N GLN A 742 13.66 53.25 32.67
CA GLN A 742 12.84 53.72 31.53
C GLN A 742 13.44 53.77 30.11
N ALA A 743 12.69 53.10 29.23
CA ALA A 743 12.73 53.18 27.77
C ALA A 743 12.36 54.58 27.26
N PRO A 744 12.59 54.88 25.96
CA PRO A 744 11.42 54.90 25.05
C PRO A 744 11.69 54.47 23.58
N LYS A 745 10.60 54.58 22.81
CA LYS A 745 10.25 54.16 21.45
C LYS A 745 10.95 54.90 20.29
N ALA A 746 10.90 54.21 19.14
CA ALA A 746 10.61 54.68 17.76
C ALA A 746 11.61 55.56 17.00
N ALA A 747 11.95 55.15 15.77
CA ALA A 747 11.64 55.89 14.54
C ALA A 747 12.03 55.09 13.28
N ALA A 748 11.23 55.26 12.23
CA ALA A 748 11.39 54.70 10.89
C ALA A 748 12.43 55.48 10.06
N THR A 749 12.97 54.86 8.99
CA THR A 749 13.25 55.58 7.74
C THR A 749 13.36 54.64 6.53
N LYS A 750 12.89 55.18 5.40
CA LYS A 750 12.76 54.60 4.06
C LYS A 750 14.04 54.80 3.22
N ARG A 751 14.15 53.95 2.18
CA ARG A 751 14.63 54.19 0.79
C ARG A 751 16.14 54.15 0.44
N GLY A 752 16.39 53.46 -0.68
CA GLY A 752 17.53 53.62 -1.61
C GLY A 752 18.21 52.28 -1.93
N ALA A 753 17.85 51.50 -2.95
CA ALA A 753 18.00 51.66 -4.41
C ALA A 753 19.40 51.27 -4.99
N ARG A 754 19.36 50.31 -5.95
CA ARG A 754 20.37 49.92 -6.98
C ARG A 754 21.60 49.16 -6.46
N ARG A 755 22.07 48.07 -7.07
CA ARG A 755 22.00 47.56 -8.45
C ARG A 755 21.55 46.11 -8.51
#